data_AF-A0A2A3ZDL7-F1
#
_entry.id   AF-A0A2A3ZDL7-F1
#
_cell.length_a   1.000
_cell.length_b   1.000
_cell.length_c   1.000
_cell.angle_alpha   90.00
_cell.angle_beta   90.00
_cell.angle_gamma   90.00
#
_symmetry.space_group_name_H-M   'P 1'
#
loop_
_entity.id
_entity.type
_entity.pdbx_description
1 polymer ?
#
loop_
_entity_poly.entity_id
_entity_poly.type
_entity_poly.pdbx_seq_one_letter_code
_entity_poly.pdbx_strand_id
1 'polypeptide(L)'
;MADSIDCAGETIPWKQGLTGTEIFSTDRTVVAMWLDGQPVDLSRELAAGDQIAPITIDSPAGLDILRHSAAHVTAQAVQDLFPDAKLGIGPYITDGYYFDFDVAEPFTPEDLKAIQKKAAQIVKAGQTFNRVVVTEDEAKARMANEPYKLELINDKGAGSDDSASVEVGAGELTVYENLDRKGEIVWQDLCRGPHLPSTKLIGNGFAVTRSSAAYWRGDQANASLQRVYGTAWASKEDLKAHQDRLAEAERRDHRKLGAELDLFSFPEELGSGLPVFHPKGGVIKREMEDYVRARHIEEGFEYVGTPHISKEALYYTSGHLPYYGENMFPPISVDEVRDESGEIVKEGTPYRLKAMNCPMHNLIFRSRGRSYRELPLRLFEFGTVYRDEASGVVHGLTRVRALTQDDSHSYVAQEDAAKEIRHLLEFVLSLLRDFGLNDFYLELSTRDEDGKKKDKFIGSDEQWAEATQVLEEVASETGLELVPDPGGAAFYGPKVSVQARDAIGRTWQMSTVQLDFNQPERFGLEYQAADGTRKQPVMIHSAKFGSIERFMGVLIEHYAGAFPVWLAPVQVTCIPVAEEFNDYLAEVAAQLKAAGVRVEIDDSDDRFPKKIRNASKSKVPFVLIAGGDDRDANAVSFRFRDGEQDNGVSVAEAVSRIVESIETKAQV
;
A
#
# COMPACT_ATOMS: atom_id res chain seq x y z
N MET A 1 -32.75 25.12 -38.25
CA MET A 1 -32.65 25.03 -36.77
C MET A 1 -31.49 25.91 -36.39
N ALA A 2 -31.62 26.74 -35.36
CA ALA A 2 -30.50 27.59 -34.94
C ALA A 2 -29.35 26.67 -34.50
N ASP A 3 -28.13 26.98 -34.92
CA ASP A 3 -26.95 26.25 -34.47
C ASP A 3 -26.88 26.36 -32.94
N SER A 4 -26.66 25.24 -32.27
CA SER A 4 -26.66 25.15 -30.80
C SER A 4 -25.66 24.12 -30.33
N ILE A 5 -25.29 24.21 -29.05
CA ILE A 5 -24.53 23.20 -28.32
C ILE A 5 -25.41 22.62 -27.21
N ASP A 6 -25.04 21.43 -26.73
CA ASP A 6 -25.67 20.79 -25.57
C ASP A 6 -24.75 20.98 -24.35
N CYS A 7 -25.24 21.65 -23.32
CA CYS A 7 -24.55 21.81 -22.05
C CYS A 7 -25.29 21.03 -20.97
N ALA A 8 -24.85 19.79 -20.70
CA ALA A 8 -25.44 18.90 -19.71
C ALA A 8 -26.97 18.74 -19.82
N GLY A 9 -27.51 18.70 -21.05
CA GLY A 9 -28.94 18.60 -21.35
C GLY A 9 -29.63 19.93 -21.63
N GLU A 10 -28.94 21.06 -21.47
CA GLU A 10 -29.45 22.39 -21.81
C GLU A 10 -28.95 22.87 -23.18
N THR A 11 -29.88 23.29 -24.05
CA THR A 11 -29.52 23.81 -25.37
C THR A 11 -29.08 25.27 -25.29
N ILE A 12 -27.82 25.54 -25.61
CA ILE A 12 -27.26 26.90 -25.66
C ILE A 12 -27.10 27.34 -27.13
N PRO A 13 -27.58 28.54 -27.53
CA PRO A 13 -27.36 29.07 -28.87
C PRO A 13 -25.87 29.20 -29.19
N TRP A 14 -25.43 28.63 -30.30
CA TRP A 14 -24.05 28.70 -30.75
C TRP A 14 -23.78 30.00 -31.52
N LYS A 15 -22.56 30.52 -31.39
CA LYS A 15 -22.00 31.59 -32.21
C LYS A 15 -20.51 31.32 -32.43
N GLN A 16 -19.95 31.88 -33.51
CA GLN A 16 -18.52 31.79 -33.76
C GLN A 16 -17.70 32.40 -32.60
N GLY A 17 -16.66 31.69 -32.17
CA GLY A 17 -15.80 32.10 -31.05
C GLY A 17 -16.40 31.85 -29.66
N LEU A 18 -17.52 31.11 -29.55
CA LEU A 18 -18.06 30.69 -28.26
C LEU A 18 -17.09 29.74 -27.56
N THR A 19 -16.83 29.97 -26.28
CA THR A 19 -15.92 29.16 -25.44
C THR A 19 -16.57 28.89 -24.08
N GLY A 20 -16.05 27.89 -23.37
CA GLY A 20 -16.44 27.62 -21.98
C GLY A 20 -16.25 28.82 -21.04
N THR A 21 -15.28 29.70 -21.33
CA THR A 21 -15.02 30.92 -20.54
C THR A 21 -16.22 31.86 -20.55
N GLU A 22 -16.95 31.95 -21.67
CA GLU A 22 -18.17 32.77 -21.77
C GLU A 22 -19.36 32.06 -21.10
N ILE A 23 -19.54 30.76 -21.39
CA ILE A 23 -20.66 29.94 -20.92
C ILE A 23 -20.69 29.85 -19.40
N PHE A 24 -19.54 29.54 -18.78
CA PHE A 24 -19.44 29.35 -17.33
C PHE A 24 -18.98 30.62 -16.59
N SER A 25 -19.05 31.79 -17.23
CA SER A 25 -18.51 33.06 -16.69
C SER A 25 -19.07 33.46 -15.32
N THR A 26 -20.27 33.01 -14.97
CA THR A 26 -20.95 33.28 -13.69
C THR A 26 -20.54 32.32 -12.56
N ASP A 27 -19.97 31.16 -12.88
CA ASP A 27 -19.51 30.18 -11.91
C ASP A 27 -17.99 30.06 -11.92
N ARG A 28 -17.36 30.65 -10.90
CA ARG A 28 -15.89 30.67 -10.76
C ARG A 28 -15.32 29.36 -10.26
N THR A 29 -16.15 28.39 -9.88
CA THR A 29 -15.71 27.05 -9.49
C THR A 29 -15.38 26.19 -10.70
N VAL A 30 -15.94 26.50 -11.87
CA VAL A 30 -15.66 25.82 -13.13
C VAL A 30 -14.28 26.24 -13.65
N VAL A 31 -13.40 25.27 -13.87
CA VAL A 31 -12.00 25.50 -14.29
C VAL A 31 -11.65 24.88 -15.63
N ALA A 32 -12.42 23.89 -16.07
CA ALA A 32 -12.32 23.24 -17.36
C ALA A 32 -13.71 22.75 -17.77
N MET A 33 -13.82 22.12 -18.93
CA MET A 33 -15.06 21.48 -19.36
C MET A 33 -14.78 20.13 -19.99
N TRP A 34 -15.74 19.22 -19.85
CA TRP A 34 -15.85 18.07 -20.73
C TRP A 34 -16.32 18.57 -22.10
N LEU A 35 -15.73 18.04 -23.16
CA LEU A 35 -16.15 18.18 -24.54
C LEU A 35 -16.16 16.79 -25.16
N ASP A 36 -17.35 16.27 -25.46
CA ASP A 36 -17.57 14.92 -25.99
C ASP A 36 -16.84 13.83 -25.19
N GLY A 37 -16.86 13.98 -23.86
CA GLY A 37 -16.23 13.05 -22.91
C GLY A 37 -14.73 13.25 -22.69
N GLN A 38 -14.09 14.26 -23.30
CA GLN A 38 -12.69 14.59 -23.08
C GLN A 38 -12.53 15.91 -22.30
N PRO A 39 -11.61 16.02 -21.33
CA PRO A 39 -11.40 17.25 -20.59
C PRO A 39 -10.61 18.25 -21.45
N VAL A 40 -11.10 19.49 -21.57
CA VAL A 40 -10.48 20.57 -22.36
C VAL A 40 -10.51 21.91 -21.60
N ASP A 41 -9.63 22.84 -21.97
CA ASP A 41 -9.57 24.17 -21.38
C ASP A 41 -10.85 24.98 -21.67
N LEU A 42 -11.21 25.88 -20.74
CA LEU A 42 -12.33 26.80 -20.95
C LEU A 42 -12.14 27.76 -22.13
N SER A 43 -10.91 27.94 -22.62
CA SER A 43 -10.59 28.77 -23.79
C SER A 43 -10.76 28.04 -25.13
N ARG A 44 -11.02 26.72 -25.13
CA ARG A 44 -11.26 25.97 -26.36
C ARG A 44 -12.51 26.49 -27.07
N GLU A 45 -12.37 26.84 -28.34
CA GLU A 45 -13.51 27.21 -29.19
C GLU A 45 -14.41 26.00 -29.43
N LEU A 46 -15.71 26.23 -29.30
CA LEU A 46 -16.76 25.23 -29.48
C LEU A 46 -17.35 25.29 -30.90
N ALA A 47 -17.69 24.13 -31.43
CA ALA A 47 -18.43 23.98 -32.67
C ALA A 47 -19.94 23.73 -32.41
N ALA A 48 -20.76 23.94 -33.43
CA ALA A 48 -22.18 23.62 -33.34
C ALA A 48 -22.38 22.10 -33.22
N GLY A 49 -23.18 21.68 -32.24
CA GLY A 49 -23.45 20.27 -31.94
C GLY A 49 -22.58 19.66 -30.84
N ASP A 50 -21.55 20.37 -30.35
CA ASP A 50 -20.70 19.91 -29.26
C ASP A 50 -21.50 19.61 -27.99
N GLN A 51 -21.11 18.54 -27.28
CA GLN A 51 -21.65 18.21 -25.96
C GLN A 51 -20.64 18.60 -24.88
N ILE A 52 -21.04 19.51 -24.00
CA ILE A 52 -20.20 19.99 -22.91
C ILE A 52 -20.79 19.75 -21.53
N ALA A 53 -19.93 19.65 -20.53
CA ALA A 53 -20.30 19.67 -19.12
C ALA A 53 -19.22 20.36 -18.28
N PRO A 54 -19.58 21.07 -17.19
CA PRO A 54 -18.61 21.78 -16.37
C PRO A 54 -17.68 20.82 -15.60
N ILE A 55 -16.40 21.18 -15.47
CA ILE A 55 -15.46 20.56 -14.53
C ILE A 55 -15.17 21.58 -13.43
N THR A 56 -15.67 21.32 -12.23
CA THR A 56 -15.41 22.16 -11.05
C THR A 56 -14.06 21.82 -10.42
N ILE A 57 -13.41 22.80 -9.78
CA ILE A 57 -12.06 22.68 -9.22
C ILE A 57 -11.93 21.62 -8.11
N ASP A 58 -13.04 21.29 -7.44
CA ASP A 58 -13.14 20.31 -6.35
C ASP A 58 -13.52 18.90 -6.82
N SER A 59 -13.91 18.75 -8.09
CA SER A 59 -14.14 17.43 -8.69
C SER A 59 -12.82 16.66 -8.85
N PRO A 60 -12.83 15.31 -8.94
CA PRO A 60 -11.61 14.53 -9.18
C PRO A 60 -10.81 15.02 -10.40
N ALA A 61 -11.48 15.24 -11.54
CA ALA A 61 -10.86 15.79 -12.74
C ALA A 61 -10.35 17.22 -12.54
N GLY A 62 -11.07 18.05 -11.79
CA GLY A 62 -10.62 19.41 -11.45
C GLY A 62 -9.37 19.44 -10.59
N LEU A 63 -9.24 18.51 -9.63
CA LEU A 63 -8.04 18.35 -8.80
C LEU A 63 -6.84 17.91 -9.64
N ASP A 64 -7.02 17.01 -10.59
CA ASP A 64 -5.95 16.59 -11.50
C ASP A 64 -5.44 17.75 -12.35
N ILE A 65 -6.35 18.57 -12.91
CA ILE A 65 -6.01 19.79 -13.67
C ILE A 65 -5.31 20.83 -12.77
N LEU A 66 -5.78 21.00 -11.54
CA LEU A 66 -5.17 21.88 -10.54
C LEU A 66 -3.73 21.44 -10.22
N ARG A 67 -3.52 20.14 -9.97
CA ARG A 67 -2.21 19.57 -9.66
C ARG A 67 -1.26 19.69 -10.84
N HIS A 68 -1.74 19.42 -12.04
CA HIS A 68 -0.96 19.58 -13.26
C HIS A 68 -0.55 21.04 -13.50
N SER A 69 -1.46 21.99 -13.28
CA SER A 69 -1.15 23.42 -13.34
C SER A 69 -0.16 23.86 -12.25
N ALA A 70 -0.24 23.28 -11.06
CA ALA A 70 0.72 23.52 -9.99
C ALA A 70 2.12 22.92 -10.30
N ALA A 71 2.18 21.82 -11.05
CA ALA A 71 3.42 21.25 -11.56
C ALA A 71 4.14 22.24 -12.50
N HIS A 72 3.41 22.84 -13.45
CA HIS A 72 3.94 23.89 -14.35
C HIS A 72 4.45 25.12 -13.57
N VAL A 73 3.69 25.58 -12.57
CA VAL A 73 4.15 26.70 -11.73
C VAL A 73 5.43 26.34 -10.96
N THR A 74 5.57 25.09 -10.53
CA THR A 74 6.79 24.59 -9.87
C THR A 74 7.95 24.52 -10.85
N ALA A 75 7.73 24.04 -12.08
CA ALA A 75 8.73 24.00 -13.13
C ALA A 75 9.23 25.40 -13.52
N GLN A 76 8.33 26.35 -13.72
CA GLN A 76 8.68 27.76 -13.92
C GLN A 76 9.47 28.31 -12.73
N ALA A 77 9.06 28.01 -11.49
CA ALA A 77 9.77 28.46 -10.30
C ALA A 77 11.20 27.90 -10.22
N VAL A 78 11.39 26.64 -10.62
CA VAL A 78 12.71 26.00 -10.70
C VAL A 78 13.56 26.69 -11.76
N GLN A 79 13.09 26.84 -13.00
CA GLN A 79 13.89 27.48 -14.06
C GLN A 79 14.20 28.95 -13.78
N ASP A 80 13.30 29.68 -13.10
CA ASP A 80 13.56 31.06 -12.66
C ASP A 80 14.69 31.16 -11.61
N LEU A 81 14.89 30.11 -10.80
CA LEU A 81 15.93 30.05 -9.77
C LEU A 81 17.22 29.37 -10.27
N PHE A 82 17.06 28.39 -11.15
CA PHE A 82 18.09 27.52 -11.71
C PHE A 82 17.98 27.52 -13.24
N PRO A 83 18.48 28.55 -13.95
CA PRO A 83 18.24 28.73 -15.38
C PRO A 83 18.79 27.61 -16.28
N ASP A 84 19.75 26.83 -15.79
CA ASP A 84 20.33 25.71 -16.51
C ASP A 84 19.51 24.41 -16.39
N ALA A 85 18.51 24.37 -15.50
CA ALA A 85 17.67 23.20 -15.26
C ALA A 85 16.86 22.82 -16.51
N LYS A 86 16.93 21.55 -16.93
CA LYS A 86 16.16 21.03 -18.08
C LYS A 86 14.91 20.29 -17.63
N LEU A 87 13.82 20.51 -18.35
CA LEU A 87 12.51 19.94 -18.04
C LEU A 87 12.42 18.50 -18.54
N GLY A 88 12.09 17.59 -17.63
CA GLY A 88 11.68 16.22 -17.92
C GLY A 88 10.16 16.10 -18.02
N ILE A 89 9.58 15.14 -17.29
CA ILE A 89 8.13 14.85 -17.27
C ILE A 89 7.53 15.35 -15.95
N GLY A 90 6.33 15.94 -16.02
CA GLY A 90 5.65 16.57 -14.89
C GLY A 90 4.17 16.20 -14.72
N PRO A 91 3.84 14.94 -14.40
CA PRO A 91 2.46 14.50 -14.32
C PRO A 91 1.86 14.85 -12.94
N TYR A 92 0.53 14.99 -12.92
CA TYR A 92 -0.19 14.86 -11.66
C TYR A 92 -0.16 13.40 -11.20
N ILE A 93 -0.28 13.20 -9.89
CA ILE A 93 -0.37 11.90 -9.23
C ILE A 93 -1.49 11.97 -8.19
N THR A 94 -1.84 10.82 -7.62
CA THR A 94 -2.74 10.78 -6.45
C THR A 94 -2.22 11.73 -5.37
N ASP A 95 -3.09 12.62 -4.90
CA ASP A 95 -2.82 13.65 -3.89
C ASP A 95 -1.72 14.67 -4.23
N GLY A 96 -1.24 14.75 -5.48
CA GLY A 96 -0.23 15.75 -5.82
C GLY A 96 0.29 15.72 -7.24
N TYR A 97 1.55 16.09 -7.40
CA TYR A 97 2.28 16.09 -8.67
C TYR A 97 3.76 15.90 -8.40
N TYR A 98 4.51 15.60 -9.46
CA TYR A 98 5.95 15.80 -9.45
C TYR A 98 6.40 16.44 -10.77
N PHE A 99 7.64 16.91 -10.80
CA PHE A 99 8.31 17.33 -12.02
C PHE A 99 9.78 16.91 -11.97
N ASP A 100 10.26 16.29 -13.05
CA ASP A 100 11.65 15.85 -13.18
C ASP A 100 12.52 16.94 -13.82
N PHE A 101 13.71 17.14 -13.26
CA PHE A 101 14.69 18.12 -13.74
C PHE A 101 16.05 17.49 -13.91
N ASP A 102 16.71 17.79 -15.03
CA ASP A 102 18.16 17.60 -15.14
C ASP A 102 18.85 18.85 -14.59
N VAL A 103 19.61 18.65 -13.52
CA VAL A 103 20.33 19.68 -12.78
C VAL A 103 21.70 19.16 -12.39
N ALA A 104 22.70 20.06 -12.39
CA ALA A 104 24.07 19.70 -12.04
C ALA A 104 24.22 19.28 -10.56
N GLU A 105 23.45 19.91 -9.66
CA GLU A 105 23.46 19.63 -8.23
C GLU A 105 22.07 19.22 -7.74
N PRO A 106 21.95 18.14 -6.93
CA PRO A 106 20.69 17.73 -6.32
C PRO A 106 20.04 18.82 -5.45
N PHE A 107 18.71 18.95 -5.53
CA PHE A 107 17.97 19.92 -4.72
C PHE A 107 18.06 19.61 -3.22
N THR A 108 18.41 20.63 -2.44
CA THR A 108 18.46 20.60 -0.98
C THR A 108 17.12 21.05 -0.34
N PRO A 109 16.88 20.78 0.97
CA PRO A 109 15.72 21.31 1.67
C PRO A 109 15.60 22.86 1.62
N GLU A 110 16.73 23.56 1.53
CA GLU A 110 16.79 25.02 1.37
C GLU A 110 16.31 25.45 -0.02
N ASP A 111 16.68 24.70 -1.07
CA ASP A 111 16.20 24.92 -2.44
C ASP A 111 14.69 24.72 -2.52
N LEU A 112 14.14 23.68 -1.87
CA LEU A 112 12.69 23.44 -1.83
C LEU A 112 11.93 24.62 -1.19
N LYS A 113 12.49 25.23 -0.13
CA LYS A 113 11.92 26.45 0.48
C LYS A 113 11.97 27.63 -0.49
N ALA A 114 13.06 27.77 -1.25
CA ALA A 114 13.20 28.83 -2.26
C ALA A 114 12.22 28.64 -3.43
N ILE A 115 12.09 27.41 -3.93
CA ILE A 115 11.14 27.02 -4.98
C ILE A 115 9.71 27.29 -4.53
N GLN A 116 9.30 26.85 -3.32
CA GLN A 116 7.97 27.14 -2.76
C GLN A 116 7.69 28.65 -2.73
N LYS A 117 8.66 29.45 -2.28
CA LYS A 117 8.52 30.91 -2.21
C LYS A 117 8.37 31.52 -3.60
N LYS A 118 9.13 31.04 -4.59
CA LYS A 118 9.07 31.53 -5.97
C LYS A 118 7.77 31.12 -6.66
N ALA A 119 7.34 29.87 -6.49
CA ALA A 119 6.02 29.39 -6.94
C ALA A 119 4.88 30.25 -6.38
N ALA A 120 4.93 30.60 -5.09
CA ALA A 120 3.94 31.49 -4.48
C ALA A 120 3.94 32.91 -5.10
N GLN A 121 5.08 33.42 -5.56
CA GLN A 121 5.15 34.68 -6.29
C GLN A 121 4.48 34.58 -7.67
N ILE A 122 4.68 33.48 -8.39
CA ILE A 122 4.04 33.19 -9.69
C ILE A 122 2.52 33.07 -9.54
N VAL A 123 2.05 32.35 -8.53
CA VAL A 123 0.63 32.25 -8.18
C VAL A 123 0.04 33.63 -7.89
N LYS A 124 0.74 34.46 -7.10
CA LYS A 124 0.28 35.82 -6.77
C LYS A 124 0.29 36.76 -7.98
N ALA A 125 1.19 36.56 -8.93
CA ALA A 125 1.21 37.30 -10.19
C ALA A 125 -0.09 37.09 -10.97
N GLY A 126 -0.69 35.89 -10.88
CA GLY A 126 -1.95 35.55 -11.55
C GLY A 126 -1.76 35.49 -13.05
N GLN A 127 -0.73 34.75 -13.49
CA GLN A 127 -0.44 34.49 -14.90
C GLN A 127 -1.59 33.68 -15.52
N THR A 128 -1.80 33.83 -16.83
CA THR A 128 -2.80 33.08 -17.60
C THR A 128 -2.12 31.94 -18.34
N PHE A 129 -2.70 30.74 -18.29
CA PHE A 129 -2.26 29.62 -19.11
C PHE A 129 -2.86 29.76 -20.50
N ASN A 130 -2.02 29.89 -21.53
CA ASN A 130 -2.41 30.05 -22.92
C ASN A 130 -1.99 28.82 -23.73
N ARG A 131 -2.96 28.08 -24.24
CA ARG A 131 -2.73 26.88 -25.06
C ARG A 131 -2.48 27.27 -26.51
N VAL A 132 -1.37 26.82 -27.09
CA VAL A 132 -1.02 27.02 -28.49
C VAL A 132 -0.85 25.68 -29.19
N VAL A 133 -1.60 25.46 -30.27
CA VAL A 133 -1.38 24.31 -31.16
C VAL A 133 -0.21 24.62 -32.07
N VAL A 134 0.76 23.70 -32.13
CA VAL A 134 2.01 23.89 -32.86
C VAL A 134 2.28 22.73 -33.80
N THR A 135 2.98 23.00 -34.89
CA THR A 135 3.58 21.96 -35.72
C THR A 135 4.78 21.33 -35.00
N GLU A 136 5.22 20.16 -35.47
CA GLU A 136 6.40 19.47 -34.95
C GLU A 136 7.66 20.36 -35.02
N ASP A 137 7.85 21.08 -36.12
CA ASP A 137 8.99 21.99 -36.32
C ASP A 137 8.93 23.21 -35.37
N GLU A 138 7.74 23.78 -35.16
CA GLU A 138 7.54 24.87 -34.21
C GLU A 138 7.76 24.41 -32.76
N ALA A 139 7.29 23.22 -32.40
CA ALA A 139 7.53 22.62 -31.10
C ALA A 139 9.04 22.43 -30.84
N LYS A 140 9.76 21.87 -31.83
CA LYS A 140 11.23 21.71 -31.77
C LYS A 140 11.96 23.04 -31.63
N ALA A 141 11.52 24.07 -32.36
CA ALA A 141 12.11 25.39 -32.27
C ALA A 141 11.89 26.03 -30.88
N ARG A 142 10.68 25.90 -30.32
CA ARG A 142 10.34 26.41 -28.98
C ARG A 142 11.06 25.67 -27.86
N MET A 143 11.25 24.35 -28.01
CA MET A 143 11.88 23.46 -27.03
C MET A 143 13.38 23.21 -27.32
N ALA A 144 14.03 24.07 -28.11
CA ALA A 144 15.41 23.83 -28.57
C ALA A 144 16.43 23.66 -27.43
N ASN A 145 16.15 24.23 -26.26
CA ASN A 145 17.01 24.13 -25.08
C ASN A 145 16.59 23.02 -24.10
N GLU A 146 15.55 22.25 -24.41
CA GLU A 146 14.95 21.21 -23.57
C GLU A 146 15.13 19.82 -24.21
N PRO A 147 16.28 19.15 -24.00
CA PRO A 147 16.63 17.92 -24.72
C PRO A 147 15.62 16.79 -24.54
N TYR A 148 15.06 16.65 -23.34
CA TYR A 148 14.07 15.63 -23.02
C TYR A 148 12.72 15.89 -23.71
N LYS A 149 12.29 17.15 -23.81
CA LYS A 149 11.07 17.51 -24.55
C LYS A 149 11.25 17.28 -26.06
N LEU A 150 12.44 17.52 -26.62
CA LEU A 150 12.76 17.18 -28.00
C LEU A 150 12.64 15.68 -28.29
N GLU A 151 13.08 14.83 -27.35
CA GLU A 151 12.91 13.38 -27.44
C GLU A 151 11.42 13.00 -27.50
N LEU A 152 10.60 13.55 -26.59
CA LEU A 152 9.15 13.30 -26.56
C LEU A 152 8.45 13.70 -27.87
N ILE A 153 8.87 14.82 -28.49
CA ILE A 153 8.33 15.26 -29.78
C ILE A 153 8.70 14.28 -30.90
N ASN A 154 9.94 13.80 -30.92
CA ASN A 154 10.44 12.89 -31.96
C ASN A 154 9.77 11.51 -31.90
N ASP A 155 9.46 11.04 -30.70
CA ASP A 155 8.91 9.70 -30.49
C ASP A 155 7.41 9.58 -30.80
N LYS A 156 6.70 10.69 -31.06
CA LYS A 156 5.25 10.73 -31.37
C LYS A 156 4.38 9.86 -30.45
N GLY A 157 4.78 9.69 -29.19
CA GLY A 157 4.09 8.83 -28.23
C GLY A 157 4.09 7.32 -28.56
N ALA A 158 4.89 6.84 -29.52
CA ALA A 158 4.88 5.45 -30.00
C ALA A 158 5.46 4.40 -29.02
N GLY A 159 5.65 4.78 -27.75
CA GLY A 159 6.12 3.89 -26.69
C GLY A 159 5.70 4.36 -25.29
N SER A 160 4.54 4.99 -25.14
CA SER A 160 4.19 5.68 -23.88
C SER A 160 4.11 4.73 -22.69
N ASP A 161 5.09 4.87 -21.81
CA ASP A 161 4.92 4.68 -20.38
C ASP A 161 3.87 5.70 -19.88
N ASP A 162 2.97 5.31 -18.96
CA ASP A 162 1.76 6.08 -18.62
C ASP A 162 2.06 7.54 -18.19
N SER A 163 3.24 7.77 -17.61
CA SER A 163 3.69 9.09 -17.14
C SER A 163 3.91 10.13 -18.24
N ALA A 164 4.31 9.72 -19.44
CA ALA A 164 4.62 10.64 -20.56
C ALA A 164 3.36 11.07 -21.34
N SER A 165 2.23 10.41 -21.11
CA SER A 165 0.96 10.63 -21.83
C SER A 165 0.33 12.02 -21.60
N VAL A 166 0.75 12.69 -20.52
CA VAL A 166 0.35 14.06 -20.15
C VAL A 166 1.09 15.10 -21.01
N GLU A 167 2.29 14.77 -21.49
CA GLU A 167 3.17 15.67 -22.25
C GLU A 167 2.88 15.59 -23.76
N VAL A 168 2.82 14.37 -24.31
CA VAL A 168 2.61 14.10 -25.74
C VAL A 168 1.72 12.85 -25.90
N GLY A 169 0.74 12.92 -26.82
CA GLY A 169 -0.13 11.79 -27.19
C GLY A 169 -0.29 11.65 -28.70
N ALA A 170 -1.11 10.68 -29.15
CA ALA A 170 -1.35 10.42 -30.58
C ALA A 170 -2.11 11.54 -31.34
N GLY A 171 -2.37 12.69 -30.69
CA GLY A 171 -3.13 13.83 -31.21
C GLY A 171 -2.26 15.03 -31.60
N GLU A 172 -2.86 16.22 -31.61
CA GLU A 172 -2.17 17.50 -31.93
C GLU A 172 -1.10 17.86 -30.87
N LEU A 173 0.05 18.39 -31.31
CA LEU A 173 1.10 18.88 -30.41
C LEU A 173 0.74 20.28 -29.89
N THR A 174 0.88 20.48 -28.59
CA THR A 174 0.58 21.75 -27.94
C THR A 174 1.67 22.22 -27.01
N VAL A 175 1.80 23.53 -26.91
CA VAL A 175 2.66 24.24 -25.95
C VAL A 175 1.76 25.13 -25.11
N TYR A 176 1.97 25.12 -23.80
CA TYR A 176 1.32 26.06 -22.89
C TYR A 176 2.27 27.19 -22.58
N GLU A 177 1.83 28.41 -22.85
CA GLU A 177 2.53 29.65 -22.52
C GLU A 177 1.92 30.23 -21.24
N ASN A 178 2.74 30.49 -20.24
CA ASN A 178 2.33 31.32 -19.11
C ASN A 178 2.49 32.78 -19.51
N LEU A 179 1.37 33.50 -19.57
CA LEU A 179 1.30 34.91 -19.91
C LEU A 179 1.22 35.76 -18.65
N ASP A 180 2.03 36.81 -18.56
CA ASP A 180 1.89 37.80 -17.50
C ASP A 180 0.64 38.69 -17.70
N ARG A 181 0.42 39.65 -16.80
CA ARG A 181 -0.76 40.54 -16.87
C ARG A 181 -0.78 41.47 -18.09
N LYS A 182 0.34 41.62 -18.80
CA LYS A 182 0.45 42.39 -20.04
C LYS A 182 0.25 41.51 -21.28
N GLY A 183 0.14 40.19 -21.11
CA GLY A 183 0.07 39.23 -22.20
C GLY A 183 1.45 38.82 -22.74
N GLU A 184 2.54 39.12 -22.03
CA GLU A 184 3.89 38.72 -22.43
C GLU A 184 4.17 37.28 -21.97
N ILE A 185 4.77 36.46 -22.85
CA ILE A 185 5.17 35.08 -22.52
C ILE A 185 6.35 35.16 -21.55
N VAL A 186 6.14 34.67 -20.33
CA VAL A 186 7.19 34.62 -19.29
C VAL A 186 7.73 33.22 -19.05
N TRP A 187 7.02 32.19 -19.50
CA TRP A 187 7.46 30.79 -19.47
C TRP A 187 6.61 29.97 -20.44
N GLN A 188 7.12 28.82 -20.89
CA GLN A 188 6.37 27.92 -21.75
C GLN A 188 6.84 26.47 -21.57
N ASP A 189 5.96 25.51 -21.80
CA ASP A 189 6.31 24.08 -21.81
C ASP A 189 5.48 23.29 -22.83
N LEU A 190 6.07 22.22 -23.36
CA LEU A 190 5.39 21.23 -24.18
C LEU A 190 4.47 20.42 -23.26
N CYS A 191 3.17 20.47 -23.51
CA CYS A 191 2.18 19.81 -22.67
C CYS A 191 0.82 19.72 -23.39
N ARG A 192 0.06 18.65 -23.15
CA ARG A 192 -1.29 18.46 -23.72
C ARG A 192 -2.38 19.27 -22.99
N GLY A 193 -2.22 19.41 -21.67
CA GLY A 193 -3.21 19.95 -20.73
C GLY A 193 -4.45 19.06 -20.59
N PRO A 194 -5.59 19.61 -20.15
CA PRO A 194 -5.88 21.04 -19.97
C PRO A 194 -5.23 21.65 -18.71
N HIS A 195 -5.22 22.98 -18.63
CA HIS A 195 -4.75 23.76 -17.50
C HIS A 195 -5.85 24.65 -16.88
N LEU A 196 -5.60 25.13 -15.67
CA LEU A 196 -6.45 26.13 -15.03
C LEU A 196 -6.45 27.44 -15.86
N PRO A 197 -7.52 28.27 -15.79
CA PRO A 197 -7.53 29.56 -16.48
C PRO A 197 -6.47 30.55 -16.01
N SER A 198 -5.99 30.42 -14.75
CA SER A 198 -4.96 31.28 -14.19
C SER A 198 -4.24 30.62 -13.03
N THR A 199 -2.96 30.95 -12.85
CA THR A 199 -2.16 30.50 -11.69
C THR A 199 -2.74 30.95 -10.36
N LYS A 200 -3.59 31.98 -10.33
CA LYS A 200 -4.21 32.50 -9.10
C LYS A 200 -5.07 31.45 -8.39
N LEU A 201 -5.70 30.54 -9.13
CA LEU A 201 -6.58 29.50 -8.59
C LEU A 201 -5.82 28.45 -7.76
N ILE A 202 -4.50 28.32 -7.97
CA ILE A 202 -3.62 27.45 -7.18
C ILE A 202 -3.43 27.98 -5.75
N GLY A 203 -3.60 29.29 -5.55
CA GLY A 203 -3.32 29.97 -4.28
C GLY A 203 -4.20 29.59 -3.10
N ASN A 204 -5.23 28.78 -3.35
CA ASN A 204 -6.10 28.25 -2.31
C ASN A 204 -5.42 27.16 -1.48
N GLY A 205 -4.47 26.40 -2.02
CA GLY A 205 -3.78 25.38 -1.24
C GLY A 205 -2.78 24.62 -2.09
N PHE A 206 -1.49 24.93 -1.95
CA PHE A 206 -0.43 24.14 -2.58
C PHE A 206 0.83 24.14 -1.72
N ALA A 207 1.62 23.08 -1.84
CA ALA A 207 2.91 22.95 -1.17
C ALA A 207 3.88 22.10 -1.99
N VAL A 208 5.12 22.55 -2.14
CA VAL A 208 6.29 21.76 -2.54
C VAL A 208 6.72 20.95 -1.31
N THR A 209 6.89 19.64 -1.47
CA THR A 209 7.02 18.72 -0.34
C THR A 209 8.43 18.16 -0.18
N ARG A 210 8.94 17.45 -1.19
CA ARG A 210 10.25 16.76 -1.13
C ARG A 210 10.91 16.70 -2.50
N SER A 211 12.21 16.39 -2.52
CA SER A 211 12.94 15.98 -3.71
C SER A 211 13.38 14.51 -3.62
N SER A 212 13.61 13.86 -4.76
CA SER A 212 14.25 12.56 -4.84
C SER A 212 15.05 12.40 -6.13
N ALA A 213 15.98 11.44 -6.17
CA ALA A 213 16.56 10.99 -7.43
C ALA A 213 15.49 10.28 -8.29
N ALA A 214 15.60 10.46 -9.60
CA ALA A 214 14.81 9.76 -10.62
C ALA A 214 15.72 9.41 -11.80
N TYR A 215 15.18 8.64 -12.74
CA TYR A 215 15.86 8.31 -13.99
C TYR A 215 14.90 8.58 -15.14
N TRP A 216 15.43 9.05 -16.27
CA TRP A 216 14.63 9.34 -17.45
C TRP A 216 13.88 8.08 -17.91
N ARG A 217 12.55 8.18 -18.05
CA ARG A 217 11.62 7.07 -18.34
C ARG A 217 11.71 5.89 -17.37
N GLY A 218 12.19 6.12 -16.15
CA GLY A 218 12.28 5.10 -15.10
C GLY A 218 13.38 4.05 -15.31
N ASP A 219 14.24 4.19 -16.32
CA ASP A 219 15.34 3.26 -16.62
C ASP A 219 16.66 3.75 -16.03
N GLN A 220 17.26 2.97 -15.15
CA GLN A 220 18.53 3.29 -14.48
C GLN A 220 19.72 3.42 -15.44
N ALA A 221 19.61 2.89 -16.66
CA ALA A 221 20.61 3.08 -17.71
C ALA A 221 20.57 4.48 -18.33
N ASN A 222 19.47 5.23 -18.15
CA ASN A 222 19.30 6.57 -18.71
C ASN A 222 19.83 7.66 -17.77
N ALA A 223 19.73 8.92 -18.22
CA ALA A 223 20.14 10.09 -17.45
C ALA A 223 19.49 10.14 -16.06
N SER A 224 20.30 10.44 -15.04
CA SER A 224 19.82 10.68 -13.68
C SER A 224 19.20 12.06 -13.59
N LEU A 225 18.01 12.14 -13.02
CA LEU A 225 17.22 13.37 -12.85
C LEU A 225 16.93 13.60 -11.37
N GLN A 226 16.52 14.82 -11.06
CA GLN A 226 15.99 15.21 -9.76
C GLN A 226 14.51 15.48 -9.86
N ARG A 227 13.72 14.73 -9.10
CA ARG A 227 12.27 14.86 -9.01
C ARG A 227 11.89 15.79 -7.88
N VAL A 228 11.09 16.81 -8.16
CA VAL A 228 10.49 17.67 -7.13
C VAL A 228 9.01 17.32 -7.00
N TYR A 229 8.57 16.97 -5.80
CA TYR A 229 7.18 16.66 -5.48
C TYR A 229 6.45 17.88 -4.91
N GLY A 230 5.14 17.95 -5.20
CA GLY A 230 4.24 18.89 -4.58
C GLY A 230 2.81 18.37 -4.50
N THR A 231 1.95 19.14 -3.83
CA THR A 231 0.52 18.86 -3.69
C THR A 231 -0.28 20.14 -3.92
N ALA A 232 -1.51 20.02 -4.42
CA ALA A 232 -2.42 21.12 -4.65
C ALA A 232 -3.88 20.70 -4.40
N TRP A 233 -4.67 21.60 -3.81
CA TRP A 233 -6.02 21.37 -3.32
C TRP A 233 -6.92 22.57 -3.60
N ALA A 234 -8.22 22.31 -3.78
CA ALA A 234 -9.21 23.35 -4.07
C ALA A 234 -9.33 24.40 -2.94
N SER A 235 -9.04 24.01 -1.69
CA SER A 235 -9.12 24.87 -0.51
C SER A 235 -7.91 24.73 0.44
N LYS A 236 -7.76 25.71 1.36
CA LYS A 236 -6.75 25.66 2.44
C LYS A 236 -7.07 24.58 3.46
N GLU A 237 -8.35 24.32 3.67
CA GLU A 237 -8.86 23.33 4.62
C GLU A 237 -8.49 21.92 4.14
N ASP A 238 -8.63 21.65 2.84
CA ASP A 238 -8.24 20.37 2.24
C ASP A 238 -6.73 20.15 2.30
N LEU A 239 -5.92 21.18 1.98
CA LEU A 239 -4.47 21.10 2.11
C LEU A 239 -4.08 20.81 3.56
N LYS A 240 -4.69 21.52 4.52
CA LYS A 240 -4.43 21.29 5.94
C LYS A 240 -4.84 19.88 6.35
N ALA A 241 -6.01 19.41 5.93
CA ALA A 241 -6.47 18.05 6.20
C ALA A 241 -5.50 17.00 5.64
N HIS A 242 -4.96 17.21 4.44
CA HIS A 242 -3.93 16.34 3.86
C HIS A 242 -2.63 16.37 4.68
N GLN A 243 -2.16 17.56 5.09
CA GLN A 243 -0.97 17.71 5.92
C GLN A 243 -1.14 17.06 7.30
N ASP A 244 -2.31 17.23 7.92
CA ASP A 244 -2.65 16.60 9.21
C ASP A 244 -2.69 15.07 9.06
N ARG A 245 -3.23 14.53 7.94
CA ARG A 245 -3.17 13.10 7.63
C ARG A 245 -1.73 12.58 7.48
N LEU A 246 -0.85 13.32 6.80
CA LEU A 246 0.56 12.94 6.64
C LEU A 246 1.31 12.96 7.98
N ALA A 247 1.11 14.00 8.79
CA ALA A 247 1.71 14.10 10.12
C ALA A 247 1.23 12.97 11.05
N GLU A 248 -0.05 12.62 10.95
CA GLU A 248 -0.61 11.50 11.69
C GLU A 248 -0.05 10.15 11.20
N ALA A 249 0.12 9.96 9.89
CA ALA A 249 0.76 8.78 9.32
C ALA A 249 2.22 8.64 9.79
N GLU A 250 2.99 9.74 9.81
CA GLU A 250 4.37 9.75 10.32
C GLU A 250 4.43 9.44 11.82
N ARG A 251 3.46 9.94 12.60
CA ARG A 251 3.34 9.61 14.03
C ARG A 251 3.05 8.12 14.25
N ARG A 252 2.35 7.49 13.31
CA ARG A 252 1.95 6.08 13.34
C ARG A 252 2.95 5.14 12.69
N ASP A 253 4.00 5.67 12.06
CA ASP A 253 4.98 4.85 11.34
C ASP A 253 5.54 3.75 12.24
N HIS A 254 5.33 2.50 11.83
CA HIS A 254 5.70 1.34 12.63
C HIS A 254 7.21 1.25 12.89
N ARG A 255 8.06 1.87 12.07
CA ARG A 255 9.52 1.89 12.28
C ARG A 255 9.88 2.81 13.45
N LYS A 256 9.22 3.96 13.53
CA LYS A 256 9.37 4.91 14.63
C LYS A 256 8.82 4.31 15.92
N LEU A 257 7.57 3.85 15.89
CA LEU A 257 6.93 3.24 17.05
C LEU A 257 7.61 1.92 17.46
N GLY A 258 8.08 1.13 16.51
CA GLY A 258 8.81 -0.11 16.76
C GLY A 258 10.09 0.11 17.54
N ALA A 259 10.83 1.19 17.24
CA ALA A 259 12.00 1.59 18.02
C ALA A 259 11.60 2.20 19.38
N GLU A 260 10.62 3.11 19.42
CA GLU A 260 10.17 3.77 20.66
C GLU A 260 9.60 2.78 21.70
N LEU A 261 8.95 1.71 21.24
CA LEU A 261 8.31 0.68 22.07
C LEU A 261 9.15 -0.60 22.24
N ASP A 262 10.37 -0.62 21.71
CA ASP A 262 11.28 -1.78 21.78
C ASP A 262 10.67 -3.07 21.21
N LEU A 263 10.06 -2.99 20.02
CA LEU A 263 9.37 -4.12 19.39
C LEU A 263 10.28 -4.92 18.46
N PHE A 264 11.06 -4.24 17.63
CA PHE A 264 11.95 -4.89 16.66
C PHE A 264 13.07 -3.94 16.21
N SER A 265 14.08 -4.50 15.55
CA SER A 265 15.17 -3.77 14.91
C SER A 265 15.61 -4.41 13.59
N PHE A 266 16.46 -3.70 12.85
CA PHE A 266 17.14 -4.18 11.63
C PHE A 266 18.66 -3.95 11.78
N PRO A 267 19.39 -4.84 12.47
CA PRO A 267 20.84 -4.73 12.61
C PRO A 267 21.55 -4.78 11.25
N GLU A 268 22.53 -3.91 11.03
CA GLU A 268 23.29 -3.84 9.77
C GLU A 268 24.03 -5.16 9.49
N GLU A 269 24.50 -5.83 10.55
CA GLU A 269 25.25 -7.09 10.48
C GLU A 269 24.43 -8.26 9.91
N LEU A 270 23.09 -8.21 9.98
CA LEU A 270 22.22 -9.23 9.39
C LEU A 270 21.92 -8.95 7.92
N GLY A 271 21.83 -7.67 7.55
CA GLY A 271 21.46 -7.23 6.21
C GLY A 271 20.02 -6.73 6.10
N SER A 272 19.76 -6.01 5.01
CA SER A 272 18.47 -5.33 4.78
C SER A 272 17.30 -6.31 4.64
N GLY A 273 16.15 -5.95 5.23
CA GLY A 273 14.89 -6.69 5.09
C GLY A 273 14.81 -7.94 5.95
N LEU A 274 15.63 -8.04 6.99
CA LEU A 274 15.64 -9.16 7.95
C LEU A 274 15.34 -8.62 9.36
N PRO A 275 14.07 -8.60 9.79
CA PRO A 275 13.69 -8.04 11.09
C PRO A 275 14.13 -8.93 12.26
N VAL A 276 14.55 -8.30 13.35
CA VAL A 276 14.80 -8.96 14.65
C VAL A 276 13.73 -8.51 15.63
N PHE A 277 12.88 -9.45 16.05
CA PHE A 277 11.84 -9.16 17.05
C PHE A 277 12.43 -9.22 18.45
N HIS A 278 12.28 -8.12 19.20
CA HIS A 278 12.69 -7.99 20.59
C HIS A 278 11.64 -8.65 21.51
N PRO A 279 11.87 -8.83 22.83
CA PRO A 279 10.92 -9.52 23.70
C PRO A 279 9.48 -8.99 23.61
N LYS A 280 9.28 -7.66 23.57
CA LYS A 280 7.94 -7.06 23.45
C LYS A 280 7.31 -7.33 22.08
N GLY A 281 8.06 -7.17 20.99
CA GLY A 281 7.55 -7.54 19.66
C GLY A 281 7.29 -9.04 19.51
N GLY A 282 8.12 -9.88 20.14
CA GLY A 282 7.98 -11.34 20.16
C GLY A 282 6.70 -11.79 20.86
N VAL A 283 6.25 -11.09 21.91
CA VAL A 283 4.93 -11.34 22.52
C VAL A 283 3.82 -11.08 21.50
N ILE A 284 3.81 -9.92 20.84
CA ILE A 284 2.78 -9.57 19.86
C ILE A 284 2.75 -10.62 18.74
N LYS A 285 3.93 -10.96 18.19
CA LYS A 285 4.09 -11.99 17.15
C LYS A 285 3.52 -13.34 17.60
N ARG A 286 3.83 -13.78 18.82
CA ARG A 286 3.30 -15.03 19.39
C ARG A 286 1.77 -14.98 19.55
N GLU A 287 1.21 -13.91 20.10
CA GLU A 287 -0.25 -13.79 20.25
C GLU A 287 -0.97 -13.87 18.90
N MET A 288 -0.41 -13.23 17.86
CA MET A 288 -0.92 -13.35 16.49
C MET A 288 -0.86 -14.78 15.97
N GLU A 289 0.29 -15.46 16.13
CA GLU A 289 0.50 -16.84 15.69
C GLU A 289 -0.40 -17.83 16.42
N ASP A 290 -0.50 -17.74 17.74
CA ASP A 290 -1.32 -18.62 18.55
C ASP A 290 -2.81 -18.45 18.20
N TYR A 291 -3.26 -17.20 18.02
CA TYR A 291 -4.62 -16.91 17.58
C TYR A 291 -4.95 -17.53 16.23
N VAL A 292 -4.16 -17.22 15.20
CA VAL A 292 -4.45 -17.69 13.84
C VAL A 292 -4.30 -19.19 13.72
N ARG A 293 -3.37 -19.82 14.46
CA ARG A 293 -3.25 -21.28 14.52
C ARG A 293 -4.52 -21.91 15.07
N ALA A 294 -5.02 -21.41 16.20
CA ALA A 294 -6.25 -21.93 16.81
C ALA A 294 -7.44 -21.79 15.87
N ARG A 295 -7.61 -20.60 15.25
CA ARG A 295 -8.68 -20.35 14.29
C ARG A 295 -8.59 -21.26 13.06
N HIS A 296 -7.40 -21.49 12.50
CA HIS A 296 -7.22 -22.42 11.39
C HIS A 296 -7.68 -23.85 11.76
N ILE A 297 -7.34 -24.32 12.96
CA ILE A 297 -7.76 -25.65 13.43
C ILE A 297 -9.29 -25.72 13.59
N GLU A 298 -9.91 -24.68 14.14
CA GLU A 298 -11.37 -24.57 14.27
C GLU A 298 -12.09 -24.58 12.90
N GLU A 299 -11.50 -23.94 11.89
CA GLU A 299 -12.01 -23.92 10.51
C GLU A 299 -11.65 -25.21 9.70
N GLY A 300 -11.06 -26.21 10.35
CA GLY A 300 -10.79 -27.53 9.77
C GLY A 300 -9.53 -27.62 8.92
N PHE A 301 -8.51 -26.78 9.18
CA PHE A 301 -7.19 -26.90 8.57
C PHE A 301 -6.29 -27.88 9.33
N GLU A 302 -5.51 -28.64 8.59
CA GLU A 302 -4.44 -29.50 9.11
C GLU A 302 -3.11 -28.74 9.15
N TYR A 303 -2.53 -28.61 10.34
CA TYR A 303 -1.23 -27.96 10.53
C TYR A 303 -0.08 -28.87 10.03
N VAL A 304 0.72 -28.35 9.10
CA VAL A 304 1.87 -29.05 8.50
C VAL A 304 3.15 -28.23 8.64
N GLY A 305 4.30 -28.84 8.38
CA GLY A 305 5.60 -28.17 8.36
C GLY A 305 6.46 -28.64 7.20
N THR A 306 7.11 -27.71 6.49
CA THR A 306 7.91 -27.99 5.30
C THR A 306 9.28 -27.32 5.33
N PRO A 307 10.33 -27.92 4.69
CA PRO A 307 11.68 -27.34 4.71
C PRO A 307 11.78 -25.95 4.08
N HIS A 308 12.75 -25.15 4.53
CA HIS A 308 13.05 -23.83 3.97
C HIS A 308 13.83 -23.88 2.65
N ILE A 309 14.49 -24.99 2.36
CA ILE A 309 15.38 -25.17 1.20
C ILE A 309 14.98 -26.43 0.44
N SER A 310 15.01 -26.39 -0.89
CA SER A 310 14.71 -27.55 -1.74
C SER A 310 15.51 -27.54 -3.04
N LYS A 311 15.55 -28.68 -3.73
CA LYS A 311 16.17 -28.79 -5.05
C LYS A 311 15.51 -27.83 -6.03
N GLU A 312 16.32 -27.17 -6.86
CA GLU A 312 15.86 -26.21 -7.86
C GLU A 312 14.76 -26.80 -8.78
N ALA A 313 14.89 -28.09 -9.12
CA ALA A 313 13.93 -28.82 -9.95
C ALA A 313 12.48 -28.74 -9.44
N LEU A 314 12.25 -28.67 -8.12
CA LEU A 314 10.90 -28.52 -7.55
C LEU A 314 10.25 -27.19 -7.97
N TYR A 315 11.05 -26.12 -8.03
CA TYR A 315 10.58 -24.79 -8.43
C TYR A 315 10.40 -24.66 -9.93
N TYR A 316 11.15 -25.44 -10.73
CA TYR A 316 10.85 -25.63 -12.14
C TYR A 316 9.52 -26.37 -12.35
N THR A 317 9.32 -27.50 -11.66
CA THR A 317 8.07 -28.28 -11.77
C THR A 317 6.86 -27.42 -11.42
N SER A 318 6.92 -26.67 -10.32
CA SER A 318 5.82 -25.79 -9.90
C SER A 318 5.62 -24.54 -10.76
N GLY A 319 6.57 -24.19 -11.62
CA GLY A 319 6.53 -22.98 -12.45
C GLY A 319 7.09 -21.71 -11.78
N HIS A 320 7.43 -21.75 -10.49
CA HIS A 320 8.00 -20.58 -9.79
C HIS A 320 9.32 -20.13 -10.38
N LEU A 321 10.21 -21.03 -10.77
CA LEU A 321 11.50 -20.61 -11.32
C LEU A 321 11.38 -19.97 -12.71
N PRO A 322 10.62 -20.53 -13.68
CA PRO A 322 10.37 -19.87 -14.97
C PRO A 322 9.69 -18.49 -14.87
N TYR A 323 8.75 -18.29 -13.94
CA TYR A 323 7.90 -17.08 -13.91
C TYR A 323 8.20 -16.11 -12.76
N TYR A 324 8.93 -16.54 -11.74
CA TYR A 324 9.24 -15.78 -10.52
C TYR A 324 10.72 -15.86 -10.13
N GLY A 325 11.56 -16.52 -10.94
CA GLY A 325 12.97 -16.79 -10.65
C GLY A 325 13.82 -15.56 -10.33
N GLU A 326 13.50 -14.42 -10.95
CA GLU A 326 14.19 -13.14 -10.71
C GLU A 326 14.03 -12.61 -9.28
N ASN A 327 12.94 -13.00 -8.59
CA ASN A 327 12.66 -12.60 -7.20
C ASN A 327 13.00 -13.73 -6.19
N MET A 328 13.60 -14.82 -6.66
CA MET A 328 14.08 -15.89 -5.79
C MET A 328 15.57 -15.69 -5.48
N PHE A 329 15.96 -15.96 -4.23
CA PHE A 329 17.38 -15.99 -3.89
C PHE A 329 18.18 -16.91 -4.83
N PRO A 330 19.43 -16.55 -5.16
CA PRO A 330 20.31 -17.36 -5.99
C PRO A 330 20.45 -18.80 -5.46
N PRO A 331 20.74 -19.77 -6.34
CA PRO A 331 20.89 -21.15 -5.93
C PRO A 331 22.16 -21.33 -5.07
N ILE A 332 22.05 -22.19 -4.07
CA ILE A 332 23.15 -22.72 -3.27
C ILE A 332 23.59 -24.03 -3.93
N SER A 333 24.84 -24.09 -4.38
CA SER A 333 25.42 -25.29 -4.97
C SER A 333 25.81 -26.28 -3.87
N VAL A 334 25.07 -27.40 -3.75
CA VAL A 334 25.30 -28.42 -2.73
C VAL A 334 26.17 -29.55 -3.30
N ASP A 335 27.14 -30.02 -2.52
CA ASP A 335 28.09 -31.09 -2.88
C ASP A 335 29.03 -30.76 -4.07
N GLU A 336 29.16 -29.49 -4.42
CA GLU A 336 30.16 -28.98 -5.37
C GLU A 336 31.57 -29.18 -4.79
N VAL A 337 32.48 -29.69 -5.62
CA VAL A 337 33.90 -29.83 -5.23
C VAL A 337 34.72 -28.95 -6.16
N ARG A 338 35.51 -28.07 -5.56
CA ARG A 338 36.50 -27.24 -6.24
C ARG A 338 37.91 -27.71 -5.87
N ASP A 339 38.84 -27.62 -6.81
CA ASP A 339 40.25 -27.84 -6.53
C ASP A 339 40.92 -26.61 -5.87
N GLU A 340 42.22 -26.72 -5.59
CA GLU A 340 43.00 -25.63 -4.97
C GLU A 340 43.07 -24.36 -5.83
N SER A 341 42.80 -24.45 -7.13
CA SER A 341 42.75 -23.32 -8.06
C SER A 341 41.36 -22.68 -8.17
N GLY A 342 40.34 -23.30 -7.56
CA GLY A 342 38.94 -22.85 -7.60
C GLY A 342 38.12 -23.44 -8.75
N GLU A 343 38.70 -24.32 -9.57
CA GLU A 343 38.03 -25.00 -10.69
C GLU A 343 37.07 -26.08 -10.19
N ILE A 344 35.91 -26.18 -10.82
CA ILE A 344 34.87 -27.17 -10.45
C ILE A 344 35.30 -28.55 -10.95
N VAL A 345 35.63 -29.46 -10.03
CA VAL A 345 35.96 -30.87 -10.32
C VAL A 345 34.76 -31.80 -10.14
N LYS A 346 33.71 -31.33 -9.46
CA LYS A 346 32.40 -31.99 -9.37
C LYS A 346 31.31 -30.93 -9.33
N GLU A 347 30.43 -30.96 -10.32
CA GLU A 347 29.23 -30.12 -10.36
C GLU A 347 28.36 -30.35 -9.13
N GLY A 348 27.95 -29.26 -8.48
CA GLY A 348 27.00 -29.31 -7.38
C GLY A 348 25.56 -29.47 -7.86
N THR A 349 24.69 -29.85 -6.93
CA THR A 349 23.24 -29.82 -7.17
C THR A 349 22.69 -28.46 -6.72
N PRO A 350 21.97 -27.71 -7.56
CA PRO A 350 21.39 -26.43 -7.16
C PRO A 350 20.21 -26.64 -6.21
N TYR A 351 20.29 -26.01 -5.04
CA TYR A 351 19.20 -25.87 -4.08
C TYR A 351 18.82 -24.39 -3.96
N ARG A 352 17.56 -24.10 -3.63
CA ARG A 352 17.10 -22.73 -3.41
C ARG A 352 16.31 -22.62 -2.12
N LEU A 353 16.38 -21.46 -1.50
CA LEU A 353 15.43 -21.06 -0.46
C LEU A 353 14.03 -20.95 -1.08
N LYS A 354 13.01 -21.42 -0.36
CA LYS A 354 11.62 -21.35 -0.84
C LYS A 354 11.13 -19.91 -0.86
N ALA A 355 10.56 -19.48 -1.99
CA ALA A 355 9.85 -18.20 -2.10
C ALA A 355 8.33 -18.32 -1.83
N MET A 356 7.80 -19.54 -1.87
CA MET A 356 6.39 -19.91 -1.63
C MET A 356 6.31 -21.34 -1.07
N ASN A 357 5.23 -21.67 -0.35
CA ASN A 357 5.06 -22.98 0.29
C ASN A 357 4.32 -24.01 -0.58
N CYS A 358 3.54 -23.55 -1.58
CA CYS A 358 2.70 -24.40 -2.43
C CYS A 358 3.39 -25.64 -3.01
N PRO A 359 4.66 -25.61 -3.51
CA PRO A 359 5.28 -26.79 -4.08
C PRO A 359 5.42 -27.93 -3.08
N MET A 360 5.66 -27.62 -1.81
CA MET A 360 5.82 -28.62 -0.76
C MET A 360 4.47 -29.17 -0.28
N HIS A 361 3.43 -28.32 -0.21
CA HIS A 361 2.08 -28.77 0.16
C HIS A 361 1.53 -29.73 -0.92
N ASN A 362 1.85 -29.51 -2.19
CA ASN A 362 1.52 -30.45 -3.27
C ASN A 362 2.18 -31.82 -3.09
N LEU A 363 3.41 -31.87 -2.56
CA LEU A 363 4.06 -33.14 -2.23
C LEU A 363 3.38 -33.85 -1.05
N ILE A 364 2.83 -33.10 -0.07
CA ILE A 364 2.03 -33.66 1.02
C ILE A 364 0.73 -34.27 0.48
N PHE A 365 0.02 -33.55 -0.40
CA PHE A 365 -1.18 -34.06 -1.05
C PHE A 365 -0.88 -35.37 -1.80
N ARG A 366 0.16 -35.37 -2.64
CA ARG A 366 0.56 -36.48 -3.51
C ARG A 366 1.19 -37.68 -2.78
N SER A 367 1.51 -37.56 -1.50
CA SER A 367 2.24 -38.60 -0.75
C SER A 367 1.49 -39.93 -0.65
N ARG A 368 0.17 -39.91 -0.82
CA ARG A 368 -0.69 -41.10 -0.92
C ARG A 368 -1.92 -40.83 -1.79
N GLY A 369 -2.63 -41.90 -2.14
CA GLY A 369 -3.94 -41.78 -2.79
C GLY A 369 -4.96 -41.04 -1.92
N ARG A 370 -5.82 -40.25 -2.57
CA ARG A 370 -6.87 -39.42 -1.95
C ARG A 370 -8.25 -39.83 -2.46
N SER A 371 -9.25 -39.85 -1.58
CA SER A 371 -10.67 -40.04 -1.93
C SER A 371 -11.41 -38.71 -1.92
N TYR A 372 -12.47 -38.57 -2.74
CA TYR A 372 -13.36 -37.41 -2.71
C TYR A 372 -13.94 -37.14 -1.31
N ARG A 373 -14.06 -38.17 -0.46
CA ARG A 373 -14.55 -38.06 0.92
C ARG A 373 -13.59 -37.33 1.86
N GLU A 374 -12.33 -37.19 1.46
CA GLU A 374 -11.31 -36.43 2.20
C GLU A 374 -11.29 -34.96 1.75
N LEU A 375 -12.05 -34.59 0.72
CA LEU A 375 -12.14 -33.20 0.25
C LEU A 375 -13.33 -32.50 0.94
N PRO A 376 -13.22 -31.20 1.27
CA PRO A 376 -12.04 -30.35 1.10
C PRO A 376 -10.91 -30.72 2.07
N LEU A 377 -9.69 -30.89 1.55
CA LEU A 377 -8.47 -31.06 2.36
C LEU A 377 -7.77 -29.71 2.46
N ARG A 378 -7.57 -29.20 3.68
CA ARG A 378 -7.00 -27.88 3.91
C ARG A 378 -5.68 -28.02 4.66
N LEU A 379 -4.57 -27.63 4.03
CA LEU A 379 -3.26 -27.63 4.67
C LEU A 379 -2.88 -26.21 5.06
N PHE A 380 -2.30 -26.03 6.24
CA PHE A 380 -1.85 -24.73 6.74
C PHE A 380 -0.47 -24.85 7.42
N GLU A 381 0.39 -23.85 7.24
CA GLU A 381 1.71 -23.77 7.86
C GLU A 381 2.07 -22.30 8.16
N PHE A 382 2.85 -22.06 9.23
CA PHE A 382 3.61 -20.83 9.38
C PHE A 382 4.84 -20.85 8.47
N GLY A 383 4.58 -20.76 7.16
CA GLY A 383 5.57 -20.99 6.12
C GLY A 383 6.50 -19.79 5.98
N THR A 384 7.72 -19.93 6.48
CA THR A 384 8.75 -18.89 6.31
C THR A 384 9.39 -19.01 4.92
N VAL A 385 9.27 -17.95 4.15
CA VAL A 385 9.73 -17.84 2.76
C VAL A 385 10.71 -16.69 2.59
N TYR A 386 11.47 -16.74 1.50
CA TYR A 386 12.54 -15.81 1.20
C TYR A 386 12.38 -15.25 -0.20
N ARG A 387 12.36 -13.93 -0.33
CA ARG A 387 12.23 -13.19 -1.59
C ARG A 387 13.39 -12.24 -1.75
N ASP A 388 14.04 -12.26 -2.89
CA ASP A 388 15.18 -11.40 -3.21
C ASP A 388 14.69 -10.01 -3.64
N GLU A 389 14.01 -9.33 -2.71
CA GLU A 389 13.51 -7.97 -2.93
C GLU A 389 14.68 -7.01 -3.13
N ALA A 390 14.56 -6.14 -4.12
CA ALA A 390 15.54 -5.10 -4.38
C ALA A 390 15.73 -4.23 -3.12
N SER A 391 16.98 -3.86 -2.81
CA SER A 391 17.31 -3.15 -1.57
C SER A 391 16.55 -1.83 -1.42
N GLY A 392 16.27 -1.13 -2.53
CA GLY A 392 15.54 0.14 -2.54
C GLY A 392 14.05 0.05 -2.25
N VAL A 393 13.45 -1.15 -2.25
CA VAL A 393 12.01 -1.33 -1.98
C VAL A 393 11.72 -1.93 -0.60
N VAL A 394 12.74 -2.43 0.10
CA VAL A 394 12.60 -2.92 1.48
C VAL A 394 12.17 -1.77 2.39
N HIS A 395 11.15 -2.00 3.21
CA HIS A 395 10.56 -0.97 4.05
C HIS A 395 10.01 -1.54 5.36
N GLY A 396 10.78 -1.38 6.44
CA GLY A 396 10.39 -1.82 7.78
C GLY A 396 9.84 -3.25 7.77
N LEU A 397 8.71 -3.49 8.43
CA LEU A 397 8.02 -4.77 8.43
C LEU A 397 7.07 -4.96 7.24
N THR A 398 6.74 -3.91 6.49
CA THR A 398 5.73 -4.00 5.41
C THR A 398 6.31 -4.57 4.11
N ARG A 399 7.62 -4.52 3.92
CA ARG A 399 8.31 -5.20 2.81
C ARG A 399 9.68 -5.70 3.25
N VAL A 400 9.80 -7.02 3.40
CA VAL A 400 10.98 -7.73 3.94
C VAL A 400 11.42 -8.84 2.99
N ARG A 401 12.64 -9.35 3.19
CA ARG A 401 13.21 -10.46 2.40
C ARG A 401 12.93 -11.82 3.01
N ALA A 402 12.85 -11.91 4.33
CA ALA A 402 12.41 -13.10 5.05
C ALA A 402 11.08 -12.78 5.73
N LEU A 403 10.05 -13.57 5.43
CA LEU A 403 8.72 -13.39 6.00
C LEU A 403 8.09 -14.74 6.34
N THR A 404 7.28 -14.77 7.39
CA THR A 404 6.46 -15.91 7.76
C THR A 404 5.02 -15.64 7.39
N GLN A 405 4.45 -16.48 6.54
CA GLN A 405 3.04 -16.39 6.16
C GLN A 405 2.21 -17.41 6.92
N ASP A 406 0.98 -17.05 7.25
CA ASP A 406 -0.04 -17.98 7.69
C ASP A 406 -0.66 -18.71 6.48
N ASP A 407 0.24 -19.29 5.67
CA ASP A 407 -0.06 -19.76 4.32
C ASP A 407 -0.82 -21.08 4.33
N SER A 408 -1.74 -21.23 3.38
CA SER A 408 -2.60 -22.39 3.31
C SER A 408 -3.05 -22.72 1.90
N HIS A 409 -3.30 -24.01 1.69
CA HIS A 409 -3.69 -24.58 0.42
C HIS A 409 -4.87 -25.54 0.63
N SER A 410 -6.03 -25.17 0.08
CA SER A 410 -7.21 -26.03 0.06
C SER A 410 -7.26 -26.81 -1.25
N TYR A 411 -7.43 -28.12 -1.16
CA TYR A 411 -7.66 -29.03 -2.28
C TYR A 411 -9.12 -29.45 -2.27
N VAL A 412 -9.85 -29.13 -3.33
CA VAL A 412 -11.31 -29.29 -3.38
C VAL A 412 -11.76 -29.94 -4.68
N ALA A 413 -12.93 -30.57 -4.65
CA ALA A 413 -13.60 -30.99 -5.88
C ALA A 413 -14.06 -29.76 -6.66
N GLN A 414 -14.11 -29.83 -7.99
CA GLN A 414 -14.43 -28.69 -8.84
C GLN A 414 -15.81 -28.10 -8.49
N GLU A 415 -16.80 -28.95 -8.25
CA GLU A 415 -18.14 -28.58 -7.85
C GLU A 415 -18.23 -27.86 -6.48
N ASP A 416 -17.22 -28.02 -5.62
CA ASP A 416 -17.18 -27.44 -4.27
C ASP A 416 -16.32 -26.17 -4.18
N ALA A 417 -15.68 -25.74 -5.28
CA ALA A 417 -14.74 -24.61 -5.28
C ALA A 417 -15.39 -23.30 -4.80
N ALA A 418 -16.58 -22.96 -5.30
CA ALA A 418 -17.30 -21.75 -4.89
C ALA A 418 -17.63 -21.75 -3.38
N LYS A 419 -18.01 -22.90 -2.83
CA LYS A 419 -18.30 -23.07 -1.40
C LYS A 419 -17.06 -22.86 -0.54
N GLU A 420 -15.91 -23.39 -0.97
CA GLU A 420 -14.64 -23.20 -0.27
C GLU A 420 -14.17 -21.75 -0.33
N ILE A 421 -14.28 -21.06 -1.47
CA ILE A 421 -13.93 -19.64 -1.59
C ILE A 421 -14.78 -18.80 -0.62
N ARG A 422 -16.09 -19.08 -0.53
CA ARG A 422 -16.99 -18.38 0.40
C ARG A 422 -16.53 -18.56 1.84
N HIS A 423 -16.26 -19.80 2.23
CA HIS A 423 -15.73 -20.13 3.56
C HIS A 423 -14.41 -19.40 3.87
N LEU A 424 -13.47 -19.36 2.92
CA LEU A 424 -12.19 -18.67 3.07
C LEU A 424 -12.37 -17.16 3.23
N LEU A 425 -13.23 -16.52 2.43
CA LEU A 425 -13.52 -15.09 2.55
C LEU A 425 -14.19 -14.76 3.88
N GLU A 426 -15.18 -15.54 4.31
CA GLU A 426 -15.82 -15.37 5.62
C GLU A 426 -14.82 -15.51 6.76
N PHE A 427 -13.94 -16.51 6.70
CA PHE A 427 -12.88 -16.70 7.69
C PHE A 427 -11.93 -15.50 7.75
N VAL A 428 -11.43 -15.03 6.60
CA VAL A 428 -10.57 -13.84 6.53
C VAL A 428 -11.25 -12.62 7.15
N LEU A 429 -12.49 -12.34 6.77
CA LEU A 429 -13.22 -11.16 7.27
C LEU A 429 -13.49 -11.25 8.78
N SER A 430 -13.87 -12.43 9.29
CA SER A 430 -14.04 -12.66 10.73
C SER A 430 -12.75 -12.42 11.50
N LEU A 431 -11.65 -13.03 11.02
CA LEU A 431 -10.35 -12.91 11.66
C LEU A 431 -9.83 -11.47 11.65
N LEU A 432 -10.00 -10.70 10.57
CA LEU A 432 -9.57 -9.29 10.55
C LEU A 432 -10.39 -8.41 11.50
N ARG A 433 -11.69 -8.69 11.69
CA ARG A 433 -12.55 -7.99 12.67
C ARG A 433 -12.09 -8.20 14.10
N ASP A 434 -11.63 -9.40 14.45
CA ASP A 434 -11.07 -9.68 15.77
C ASP A 434 -9.83 -8.83 16.10
N PHE A 435 -9.12 -8.36 15.07
CA PHE A 435 -7.98 -7.44 15.20
C PHE A 435 -8.37 -5.95 15.09
N GLY A 436 -9.66 -5.63 15.06
CA GLY A 436 -10.18 -4.27 15.04
C GLY A 436 -10.31 -3.64 13.65
N LEU A 437 -10.05 -4.39 12.57
CA LEU A 437 -10.25 -3.92 11.20
C LEU A 437 -11.70 -4.22 10.78
N ASN A 438 -12.47 -3.20 10.43
CA ASN A 438 -13.92 -3.36 10.15
C ASN A 438 -14.37 -2.76 8.81
N ASP A 439 -13.52 -1.96 8.17
CA ASP A 439 -13.81 -1.30 6.89
C ASP A 439 -13.07 -2.04 5.77
N PHE A 440 -13.84 -2.79 4.97
CA PHE A 440 -13.33 -3.65 3.92
C PHE A 440 -13.95 -3.34 2.57
N TYR A 441 -13.17 -3.56 1.52
CA TYR A 441 -13.67 -3.78 0.17
C TYR A 441 -12.86 -4.89 -0.49
N LEU A 442 -13.36 -5.41 -1.61
CA LEU A 442 -12.74 -6.51 -2.34
C LEU A 442 -12.17 -6.00 -3.66
N GLU A 443 -11.04 -6.55 -4.06
CA GLU A 443 -10.48 -6.37 -5.41
C GLU A 443 -10.47 -7.70 -6.14
N LEU A 444 -11.05 -7.73 -7.34
CA LEU A 444 -11.00 -8.87 -8.25
C LEU A 444 -9.89 -8.64 -9.27
N SER A 445 -8.77 -9.32 -9.08
CA SER A 445 -7.66 -9.22 -10.01
C SER A 445 -7.74 -10.27 -11.11
N THR A 446 -7.76 -9.80 -12.35
CA THR A 446 -7.85 -10.62 -13.57
C THR A 446 -6.55 -10.53 -14.39
N ARG A 447 -6.45 -11.33 -15.46
CA ARG A 447 -5.30 -11.29 -16.37
C ARG A 447 -5.30 -10.01 -17.20
N ASP A 448 -4.11 -9.62 -17.66
CA ASP A 448 -3.93 -8.56 -18.64
C ASP A 448 -4.18 -9.12 -20.05
N GLU A 449 -5.08 -8.51 -20.81
CA GLU A 449 -5.46 -8.99 -22.16
C GLU A 449 -4.70 -8.27 -23.29
N ASP A 450 -4.20 -7.05 -23.05
CA ASP A 450 -3.69 -6.14 -24.07
C ASP A 450 -2.33 -5.48 -23.74
N GLY A 451 -1.72 -5.78 -22.59
CA GLY A 451 -0.45 -5.20 -22.16
C GLY A 451 0.80 -6.09 -22.29
N LYS A 452 1.96 -5.52 -21.88
CA LYS A 452 3.29 -6.18 -21.93
C LYS A 452 3.37 -7.47 -21.11
N LYS A 453 2.39 -7.72 -20.23
CA LYS A 453 2.35 -8.89 -19.33
C LYS A 453 1.44 -10.01 -19.81
N LYS A 454 0.81 -9.90 -20.99
CA LYS A 454 -0.10 -10.92 -21.54
C LYS A 454 0.51 -12.33 -21.56
N ASP A 455 1.78 -12.44 -21.96
CA ASP A 455 2.49 -13.74 -22.06
C ASP A 455 2.89 -14.33 -20.69
N LYS A 456 2.63 -13.63 -19.58
CA LYS A 456 2.91 -14.10 -18.23
C LYS A 456 1.89 -15.12 -17.73
N PHE A 457 0.66 -15.08 -18.25
CA PHE A 457 -0.45 -15.89 -17.73
C PHE A 457 -0.52 -17.25 -18.42
N ILE A 458 -0.79 -18.30 -17.66
CA ILE A 458 -0.93 -19.68 -18.16
C ILE A 458 -2.36 -20.18 -17.96
N GLY A 459 -2.73 -21.26 -18.66
CA GLY A 459 -4.09 -21.82 -18.68
C GLY A 459 -4.89 -21.41 -19.93
N SER A 460 -6.01 -22.08 -20.17
CA SER A 460 -6.91 -21.77 -21.30
C SER A 460 -7.82 -20.58 -20.98
N ASP A 461 -8.35 -19.92 -22.02
CA ASP A 461 -9.34 -18.84 -21.87
C ASP A 461 -10.58 -19.30 -21.09
N GLU A 462 -11.00 -20.54 -21.31
CA GLU A 462 -12.14 -21.16 -20.62
C GLU A 462 -11.88 -21.30 -19.12
N GLN A 463 -10.68 -21.74 -18.71
CA GLN A 463 -10.29 -21.83 -17.30
C GLN A 463 -10.29 -20.46 -16.62
N TRP A 464 -9.78 -19.43 -17.31
CA TRP A 464 -9.78 -18.05 -16.79
C TRP A 464 -11.19 -17.49 -16.66
N ALA A 465 -12.05 -17.70 -17.65
CA ALA A 465 -13.44 -17.25 -17.61
C ALA A 465 -14.22 -17.91 -16.46
N GLU A 466 -14.12 -19.24 -16.32
CA GLU A 466 -14.77 -19.99 -15.23
C GLU A 466 -14.28 -19.53 -13.86
N ALA A 467 -12.96 -19.46 -13.66
CA ALA A 467 -12.37 -19.07 -12.38
C ALA A 467 -12.71 -17.62 -12.00
N THR A 468 -12.73 -16.70 -12.97
CA THR A 468 -13.08 -15.30 -12.74
C THR A 468 -14.54 -15.15 -12.37
N GLN A 469 -15.44 -15.84 -13.09
CA GLN A 469 -16.87 -15.83 -12.81
C GLN A 469 -17.17 -16.36 -11.40
N VAL A 470 -16.56 -17.49 -11.01
CA VAL A 470 -16.75 -18.07 -9.68
C VAL A 470 -16.32 -17.10 -8.58
N LEU A 471 -15.18 -16.42 -8.76
CA LEU A 471 -14.69 -15.43 -7.80
C LEU A 471 -15.59 -14.21 -7.73
N GLU A 472 -16.06 -13.70 -8.87
CA GLU A 472 -16.95 -12.54 -8.96
C GLU A 472 -18.30 -12.79 -8.28
N GLU A 473 -18.91 -13.97 -8.55
CA GLU A 473 -20.17 -14.38 -7.94
C GLU A 473 -20.04 -14.46 -6.42
N VAL A 474 -19.03 -15.18 -5.92
CA VAL A 474 -18.83 -15.36 -4.47
C VAL A 474 -18.44 -14.04 -3.79
N ALA A 475 -17.63 -13.20 -4.42
CA ALA A 475 -17.28 -11.90 -3.88
C ALA A 475 -18.50 -10.97 -3.79
N SER A 476 -19.36 -10.96 -4.80
CA SER A 476 -20.57 -10.14 -4.84
C SER A 476 -21.59 -10.54 -3.76
N GLU A 477 -21.67 -11.83 -3.41
CA GLU A 477 -22.54 -12.32 -2.33
C GLU A 477 -22.16 -11.79 -0.95
N THR A 478 -20.91 -11.35 -0.74
CA THR A 478 -20.47 -10.77 0.54
C THR A 478 -21.15 -9.44 0.87
N GLY A 479 -21.72 -8.76 -0.14
CA GLY A 479 -22.27 -7.41 -0.03
C GLY A 479 -21.21 -6.30 0.10
N LEU A 480 -19.92 -6.64 -0.02
CA LEU A 480 -18.83 -5.67 -0.07
C LEU A 480 -18.69 -5.08 -1.47
N GLU A 481 -18.15 -3.86 -1.54
CA GLU A 481 -17.75 -3.25 -2.82
C GLU A 481 -16.69 -4.13 -3.50
N LEU A 482 -16.90 -4.46 -4.78
CA LEU A 482 -15.98 -5.23 -5.60
C LEU A 482 -15.39 -4.35 -6.70
N VAL A 483 -14.09 -4.09 -6.59
CA VAL A 483 -13.34 -3.23 -7.51
C VAL A 483 -12.54 -4.10 -8.50
N PRO A 484 -12.59 -3.82 -9.81
CA PRO A 484 -11.77 -4.55 -10.78
C PRO A 484 -10.29 -4.14 -10.70
N ASP A 485 -9.39 -5.12 -10.77
CA ASP A 485 -7.92 -4.94 -10.78
C ASP A 485 -7.28 -5.70 -11.98
N PRO A 486 -7.50 -5.22 -13.22
CA PRO A 486 -7.00 -5.90 -14.42
C PRO A 486 -5.46 -5.95 -14.45
N GLY A 487 -4.91 -7.14 -14.70
CA GLY A 487 -3.47 -7.41 -14.72
C GLY A 487 -2.85 -7.69 -13.34
N GLY A 488 -3.62 -7.59 -12.25
CA GLY A 488 -3.16 -7.87 -10.89
C GLY A 488 -3.14 -9.35 -10.50
N ALA A 489 -3.64 -10.24 -11.35
CA ALA A 489 -3.72 -11.68 -11.08
C ALA A 489 -2.35 -12.36 -10.90
N ALA A 490 -2.36 -13.54 -10.27
CA ALA A 490 -1.20 -14.42 -10.29
C ALA A 490 -1.03 -15.02 -11.69
N PHE A 491 0.17 -15.51 -12.01
CA PHE A 491 0.42 -16.08 -13.34
C PHE A 491 -0.45 -17.34 -13.62
N TYR A 492 -0.89 -18.04 -12.57
CA TYR A 492 -1.64 -19.29 -12.62
C TYR A 492 -3.15 -19.17 -12.38
N GLY A 493 -3.69 -17.95 -12.20
CA GLY A 493 -5.13 -17.77 -12.03
C GLY A 493 -5.57 -16.44 -11.40
N PRO A 494 -6.89 -16.14 -11.43
CA PRO A 494 -7.45 -14.94 -10.85
C PRO A 494 -7.48 -15.02 -9.32
N LYS A 495 -7.63 -13.85 -8.69
CA LYS A 495 -7.65 -13.74 -7.22
C LYS A 495 -8.64 -12.70 -6.74
N VAL A 496 -9.19 -12.94 -5.55
CA VAL A 496 -9.90 -11.92 -4.77
C VAL A 496 -9.01 -11.51 -3.61
N SER A 497 -8.75 -10.22 -3.50
CA SER A 497 -7.97 -9.63 -2.42
C SER A 497 -8.87 -8.87 -1.47
N VAL A 498 -8.68 -9.05 -0.16
CA VAL A 498 -9.38 -8.27 0.87
C VAL A 498 -8.56 -7.04 1.18
N GLN A 499 -9.13 -5.87 0.91
CA GLN A 499 -8.56 -4.58 1.20
C GLN A 499 -9.16 -4.06 2.50
N ALA A 500 -8.33 -3.57 3.43
CA ALA A 500 -8.79 -2.97 4.68
C ALA A 500 -8.32 -1.53 4.78
N ARG A 501 -9.20 -0.62 5.19
CA ARG A 501 -8.83 0.76 5.54
C ARG A 501 -8.44 0.83 7.01
N ASP A 502 -7.28 1.41 7.29
CA ASP A 502 -6.80 1.62 8.66
C ASP A 502 -7.49 2.83 9.34
N ALA A 503 -7.12 3.09 10.60
CA ALA A 503 -7.73 4.14 11.42
C ALA A 503 -7.57 5.57 10.86
N ILE A 504 -6.73 5.77 9.85
CA ILE A 504 -6.52 7.07 9.18
C ILE A 504 -6.89 7.03 7.70
N GLY A 505 -7.60 5.99 7.27
CA GLY A 505 -8.14 5.85 5.91
C GLY A 505 -7.15 5.35 4.86
N ARG A 506 -5.98 4.85 5.25
CA ARG A 506 -5.05 4.22 4.28
C ARG A 506 -5.50 2.79 4.00
N THR A 507 -5.46 2.43 2.72
CA THR A 507 -5.78 1.08 2.29
C THR A 507 -4.58 0.16 2.40
N TRP A 508 -4.82 -1.03 2.91
CA TRP A 508 -3.86 -2.12 2.91
C TRP A 508 -4.50 -3.39 2.35
N GLN A 509 -3.86 -4.01 1.37
CA GLN A 509 -4.21 -5.37 0.95
C GLN A 509 -3.89 -6.32 2.09
N MET A 510 -4.85 -6.95 2.73
CA MET A 510 -4.61 -7.81 3.91
C MET A 510 -4.41 -9.26 3.51
N SER A 511 -5.34 -9.78 2.70
CA SER A 511 -5.47 -11.20 2.43
C SER A 511 -5.79 -11.42 0.96
N THR A 512 -5.62 -12.65 0.51
CA THR A 512 -5.92 -13.03 -0.86
C THR A 512 -6.40 -14.48 -0.91
N VAL A 513 -7.46 -14.72 -1.68
CA VAL A 513 -7.93 -16.06 -2.07
C VAL A 513 -7.68 -16.21 -3.57
N GLN A 514 -6.90 -17.21 -3.96
CA GLN A 514 -6.41 -17.37 -5.34
C GLN A 514 -6.71 -18.76 -5.85
N LEU A 515 -7.30 -18.87 -7.03
CA LEU A 515 -7.48 -20.16 -7.71
C LEU A 515 -6.20 -20.52 -8.49
N ASP A 516 -5.75 -21.77 -8.37
CA ASP A 516 -4.63 -22.32 -9.13
C ASP A 516 -5.07 -23.60 -9.84
N PHE A 517 -5.21 -23.49 -11.17
CA PHE A 517 -5.52 -24.62 -12.06
C PHE A 517 -4.25 -25.25 -12.68
N ASN A 518 -3.07 -24.71 -12.40
CA ASN A 518 -1.81 -25.09 -13.04
C ASN A 518 -0.96 -26.03 -12.18
N GLN A 519 -0.82 -25.77 -10.89
CA GLN A 519 -0.01 -26.63 -10.02
C GLN A 519 -0.58 -28.04 -9.85
N PRO A 520 -1.91 -28.26 -9.73
CA PRO A 520 -2.47 -29.61 -9.70
C PRO A 520 -2.05 -30.45 -10.90
N GLU A 521 -2.08 -29.88 -12.11
CA GLU A 521 -1.65 -30.56 -13.34
C GLU A 521 -0.14 -30.84 -13.33
N ARG A 522 0.68 -29.84 -13.05
CA ARG A 522 2.16 -29.96 -13.06
C ARG A 522 2.70 -30.98 -12.07
N PHE A 523 2.00 -31.18 -10.95
CA PHE A 523 2.38 -32.19 -9.95
C PHE A 523 1.71 -33.55 -10.16
N GLY A 524 0.77 -33.66 -11.10
CA GLY A 524 -0.05 -34.86 -11.31
C GLY A 524 -0.90 -35.18 -10.09
N LEU A 525 -1.56 -34.17 -9.52
CA LEU A 525 -2.42 -34.35 -8.36
C LEU A 525 -3.75 -34.98 -8.78
N GLU A 526 -4.13 -36.07 -8.12
CA GLU A 526 -5.37 -36.79 -8.42
C GLU A 526 -6.07 -37.23 -7.13
N TYR A 527 -7.40 -37.29 -7.17
CA TYR A 527 -8.24 -37.98 -6.18
C TYR A 527 -9.19 -38.96 -6.87
N GLN A 528 -9.65 -39.96 -6.14
CA GLN A 528 -10.68 -40.89 -6.58
C GLN A 528 -12.07 -40.28 -6.33
N ALA A 529 -12.79 -40.01 -7.41
CA ALA A 529 -14.15 -39.48 -7.40
C ALA A 529 -15.19 -40.55 -6.98
N ALA A 530 -16.42 -40.12 -6.69
CA ALA A 530 -17.50 -41.00 -6.24
C ALA A 530 -17.90 -42.07 -7.28
N ASP A 531 -17.70 -41.78 -8.56
CA ASP A 531 -17.92 -42.71 -9.69
C ASP A 531 -16.73 -43.66 -9.95
N GLY A 532 -15.67 -43.56 -9.14
CA GLY A 532 -14.46 -44.37 -9.26
C GLY A 532 -13.43 -43.83 -10.26
N THR A 533 -13.74 -42.76 -10.99
CA THR A 533 -12.78 -42.08 -11.89
C THR A 533 -11.71 -41.35 -11.09
N ARG A 534 -10.56 -41.08 -11.72
CA ARG A 534 -9.55 -40.18 -11.17
C ARG A 534 -9.80 -38.78 -11.70
N LYS A 535 -9.86 -37.81 -10.79
CA LYS A 535 -10.04 -36.40 -11.11
C LYS A 535 -8.93 -35.57 -10.48
N GLN A 536 -8.62 -34.44 -11.12
CA GLN A 536 -7.70 -33.46 -10.58
C GLN A 536 -8.45 -32.56 -9.58
N PRO A 537 -7.88 -32.26 -8.39
CA PRO A 537 -8.48 -31.30 -7.48
C PRO A 537 -8.27 -29.86 -7.97
N VAL A 538 -9.17 -28.97 -7.58
CA VAL A 538 -8.93 -27.52 -7.62
C VAL A 538 -8.08 -27.15 -6.41
N MET A 539 -7.04 -26.35 -6.61
CA MET A 539 -6.18 -25.83 -5.55
C MET A 539 -6.50 -24.36 -5.32
N ILE A 540 -6.72 -23.99 -4.06
CA ILE A 540 -6.99 -22.61 -3.65
C ILE A 540 -5.91 -22.19 -2.66
N HIS A 541 -5.18 -21.13 -3.00
CA HIS A 541 -4.20 -20.51 -2.11
C HIS A 541 -4.89 -19.46 -1.26
N SER A 542 -4.58 -19.45 0.04
CA SER A 542 -4.99 -18.33 0.89
C SER A 542 -4.02 -18.10 2.05
N ALA A 543 -3.87 -16.84 2.43
CA ALA A 543 -3.21 -16.40 3.66
C ALA A 543 -4.09 -15.34 4.30
N LYS A 544 -4.34 -15.39 5.61
CA LYS A 544 -5.40 -14.59 6.24
C LYS A 544 -4.84 -13.27 6.74
N PHE A 545 -3.64 -13.30 7.31
CA PHE A 545 -2.84 -12.09 7.59
C PHE A 545 -1.97 -11.68 6.40
N GLY A 546 -1.67 -12.62 5.50
CA GLY A 546 -0.59 -12.47 4.55
C GLY A 546 0.72 -12.91 5.21
N SER A 547 1.60 -11.96 5.54
CA SER A 547 2.78 -12.24 6.36
C SER A 547 2.62 -11.65 7.75
N ILE A 548 3.07 -12.37 8.78
CA ILE A 548 3.05 -11.93 10.17
C ILE A 548 3.78 -10.60 10.35
N GLU A 549 4.93 -10.42 9.69
CA GLU A 549 5.71 -9.18 9.73
C GLU A 549 4.86 -8.00 9.24
N ARG A 550 4.35 -8.08 8.01
CA ARG A 550 3.53 -7.02 7.41
C ARG A 550 2.28 -6.73 8.23
N PHE A 551 1.56 -7.76 8.67
CA PHE A 551 0.35 -7.56 9.46
C PHE A 551 0.67 -6.90 10.80
N MET A 552 1.75 -7.30 11.49
CA MET A 552 2.21 -6.62 12.70
C MET A 552 2.57 -5.15 12.44
N GLY A 553 3.23 -4.87 11.32
CA GLY A 553 3.46 -3.50 10.85
C GLY A 553 2.16 -2.69 10.77
N VAL A 554 1.16 -3.22 10.06
CA VAL A 554 -0.17 -2.58 9.93
C VAL A 554 -0.84 -2.39 11.29
N LEU A 555 -0.79 -3.38 12.19
CA LEU A 555 -1.38 -3.26 13.53
C LEU A 555 -0.70 -2.17 14.37
N ILE A 556 0.63 -2.05 14.30
CA ILE A 556 1.35 -0.97 15.01
C ILE A 556 0.82 0.40 14.55
N GLU A 557 0.64 0.60 13.25
CA GLU A 557 0.17 1.88 12.71
C GLU A 557 -1.33 2.11 12.98
N HIS A 558 -2.15 1.07 12.82
CA HIS A 558 -3.59 1.10 13.10
C HIS A 558 -3.86 1.52 14.56
N TYR A 559 -3.11 0.95 15.51
CA TYR A 559 -3.24 1.26 16.94
C TYR A 559 -2.39 2.45 17.40
N ALA A 560 -1.56 3.04 16.54
CA ALA A 560 -0.54 4.01 16.94
C ALA A 560 0.31 3.50 18.13
N GLY A 561 0.59 2.19 18.16
CA GLY A 561 1.29 1.48 19.24
C GLY A 561 0.48 1.23 20.53
N ALA A 562 -0.77 1.70 20.63
CA ALA A 562 -1.65 1.47 21.78
C ALA A 562 -2.53 0.23 21.56
N PHE A 563 -1.89 -0.94 21.58
CA PHE A 563 -2.55 -2.22 21.30
C PHE A 563 -3.74 -2.52 22.23
N PRO A 564 -4.74 -3.29 21.78
CA PRO A 564 -5.78 -3.83 22.66
C PRO A 564 -5.16 -4.73 23.73
N VAL A 565 -5.85 -4.91 24.85
CA VAL A 565 -5.27 -5.55 26.04
C VAL A 565 -4.71 -6.93 25.71
N TRP A 566 -5.43 -7.74 24.95
CA TRP A 566 -5.01 -9.10 24.61
C TRP A 566 -3.73 -9.18 23.75
N LEU A 567 -3.42 -8.15 22.95
CA LEU A 567 -2.19 -8.07 22.14
C LEU A 567 -1.05 -7.32 22.82
N ALA A 568 -1.35 -6.44 23.78
CA ALA A 568 -0.35 -5.56 24.38
C ALA A 568 0.81 -6.37 24.99
N PRO A 569 2.07 -6.06 24.66
CA PRO A 569 3.22 -6.85 25.13
C PRO A 569 3.36 -6.82 26.65
N VAL A 570 3.00 -5.68 27.23
CA VAL A 570 2.77 -5.47 28.66
C VAL A 570 1.33 -5.02 28.80
N GLN A 571 0.55 -5.73 29.61
CA GLN A 571 -0.87 -5.42 29.84
C GLN A 571 -1.03 -4.51 31.05
N VAL A 572 -0.19 -4.72 32.06
CA VAL A 572 -0.22 -3.99 33.32
C VAL A 572 1.18 -3.56 33.72
N THR A 573 1.33 -2.29 34.11
CA THR A 573 2.51 -1.80 34.82
C THR A 573 2.12 -1.40 36.23
N CYS A 574 2.68 -2.08 37.23
CA CYS A 574 2.51 -1.75 38.64
C CYS A 574 3.51 -0.67 39.06
N ILE A 575 3.03 0.43 39.67
CA ILE A 575 3.86 1.57 40.11
C ILE A 575 3.60 1.86 41.59
N PRO A 576 4.57 1.59 42.49
CA PRO A 576 4.45 1.92 43.90
C PRO A 576 4.55 3.43 44.12
N VAL A 577 3.73 3.97 45.03
CA VAL A 577 3.81 5.40 45.42
C VAL A 577 5.13 5.70 46.18
N ALA A 578 5.66 4.71 46.89
CA ALA A 578 6.92 4.74 47.62
C ALA A 578 7.50 3.32 47.73
N GLU A 579 8.81 3.21 47.98
CA GLU A 579 9.54 1.94 48.07
C GLU A 579 8.92 0.94 49.07
N GLU A 580 8.31 1.45 50.15
CA GLU A 580 7.63 0.62 51.15
C GLU A 580 6.44 -0.20 50.61
N PHE A 581 5.93 0.12 49.40
CA PHE A 581 4.82 -0.59 48.75
C PHE A 581 5.28 -1.57 47.66
N ASN A 582 6.59 -1.75 47.47
CA ASN A 582 7.14 -2.66 46.46
C ASN A 582 6.67 -4.10 46.66
N ASP A 583 6.78 -4.63 47.89
CA ASP A 583 6.40 -6.01 48.22
C ASP A 583 4.90 -6.24 48.00
N TYR A 584 4.06 -5.26 48.37
CA TYR A 584 2.61 -5.33 48.14
C TYR A 584 2.26 -5.44 46.65
N LEU A 585 2.86 -4.59 45.80
CA LEU A 585 2.64 -4.68 44.36
C LEU A 585 3.26 -5.93 43.74
N ALA A 586 4.33 -6.48 44.31
CA ALA A 586 4.87 -7.77 43.89
C ALA A 586 3.87 -8.92 44.13
N GLU A 587 3.16 -8.92 45.26
CA GLU A 587 2.09 -9.88 45.54
C GLU A 587 0.89 -9.71 44.58
N VAL A 588 0.48 -8.48 44.29
CA VAL A 588 -0.58 -8.19 43.30
C VAL A 588 -0.17 -8.66 41.91
N ALA A 589 1.07 -8.34 41.48
CA ALA A 589 1.60 -8.76 40.20
C ALA A 589 1.70 -10.29 40.09
N ALA A 590 2.01 -11.00 41.18
CA ALA A 590 2.01 -12.46 41.22
C ALA A 590 0.60 -13.05 40.99
N GLN A 591 -0.43 -12.45 41.60
CA GLN A 591 -1.83 -12.86 41.37
C GLN A 591 -2.26 -12.65 39.92
N LEU A 592 -1.92 -11.51 39.33
CA LEU A 592 -2.19 -11.22 37.92
C LEU A 592 -1.46 -12.20 36.98
N LYS A 593 -0.18 -12.47 37.22
CA LYS A 593 0.60 -13.45 36.44
C LYS A 593 0.03 -14.86 36.54
N ALA A 594 -0.45 -15.27 37.72
CA ALA A 594 -1.11 -16.56 37.91
C ALA A 594 -2.42 -16.68 37.10
N ALA A 595 -3.06 -15.55 36.79
CA ALA A 595 -4.22 -15.46 35.91
C ALA A 595 -3.86 -15.30 34.42
N GLY A 596 -2.58 -15.39 34.04
CA GLY A 596 -2.12 -15.27 32.65
C GLY A 596 -1.89 -13.84 32.16
N VAL A 597 -1.97 -12.84 33.05
CA VAL A 597 -1.75 -11.43 32.69
C VAL A 597 -0.26 -11.11 32.58
N ARG A 598 0.13 -10.37 31.53
CA ARG A 598 1.49 -9.88 31.30
C ARG A 598 1.75 -8.61 32.09
N VAL A 599 2.45 -8.75 33.22
CA VAL A 599 2.68 -7.66 34.20
C VAL A 599 4.16 -7.33 34.37
N GLU A 600 4.46 -6.04 34.37
CA GLU A 600 5.74 -5.45 34.80
C GLU A 600 5.55 -4.62 36.08
N ILE A 601 6.62 -4.48 36.87
CA ILE A 601 6.66 -3.59 38.05
C ILE A 601 7.75 -2.55 37.79
N ASP A 602 7.44 -1.27 37.99
CA ASP A 602 8.44 -0.19 37.97
C ASP A 602 8.92 0.09 39.41
N ASP A 603 9.87 -0.71 39.86
CA ASP A 603 10.54 -0.60 41.16
C ASP A 603 11.77 0.32 41.14
N SER A 604 11.97 1.09 40.06
CA SER A 604 13.12 1.97 39.90
C SER A 604 13.16 3.12 40.92
N ASP A 605 14.32 3.75 41.10
CA ASP A 605 14.49 4.93 41.96
C ASP A 605 13.95 6.23 41.33
N ASP A 606 13.25 6.15 40.19
CA ASP A 606 12.67 7.30 39.53
C ASP A 606 11.56 7.96 40.36
N ARG A 607 11.48 9.29 40.30
CA ARG A 607 10.37 10.02 40.94
C ARG A 607 9.03 9.57 40.35
N PHE A 608 8.02 9.42 41.18
CA PHE A 608 6.68 8.96 40.78
C PHE A 608 6.12 9.61 39.50
N PRO A 609 6.18 10.95 39.29
CA PRO A 609 5.72 11.55 38.03
C PRO A 609 6.49 11.07 36.78
N LYS A 610 7.78 10.73 36.93
CA LYS A 610 8.60 10.18 35.85
C LYS A 610 8.17 8.75 35.53
N LYS A 611 7.90 7.91 36.54
CA LYS A 611 7.35 6.56 36.36
C LYS A 611 6.02 6.59 35.61
N ILE A 612 5.08 7.44 36.04
CA ILE A 612 3.79 7.63 35.36
C ILE A 612 3.99 8.07 33.90
N ARG A 613 4.87 9.04 33.64
CA ARG A 613 5.17 9.48 32.27
C ARG A 613 5.78 8.36 31.43
N ASN A 614 6.67 7.55 31.99
CA ASN A 614 7.28 6.42 31.27
C ASN A 614 6.22 5.36 30.92
N ALA A 615 5.32 5.03 31.85
CA ALA A 615 4.21 4.12 31.60
C ALA A 615 3.20 4.66 30.57
N SER A 616 2.89 5.96 30.59
CA SER A 616 2.08 6.57 29.53
C SER A 616 2.78 6.50 28.15
N LYS A 617 4.11 6.69 28.10
CA LYS A 617 4.88 6.58 26.86
C LYS A 617 4.97 5.15 26.32
N SER A 618 5.01 4.15 27.20
CA SER A 618 5.00 2.73 26.79
C SER A 618 3.62 2.27 26.30
N LYS A 619 2.59 3.11 26.45
CA LYS A 619 1.21 2.84 26.01
C LYS A 619 0.65 1.54 26.62
N VAL A 620 1.04 1.21 27.84
CA VAL A 620 0.46 0.08 28.58
C VAL A 620 -1.05 0.31 28.77
N PRO A 621 -1.92 -0.72 28.61
CA PRO A 621 -3.37 -0.57 28.82
C PRO A 621 -3.72 -0.11 30.23
N PHE A 622 -3.12 -0.74 31.24
CA PHE A 622 -3.40 -0.46 32.64
C PHE A 622 -2.14 -0.10 33.41
N VAL A 623 -2.21 1.00 34.15
CA VAL A 623 -1.24 1.29 35.21
C VAL A 623 -1.93 1.06 36.55
N LEU A 624 -1.38 0.16 37.37
CA LEU A 624 -1.87 -0.08 38.72
C LEU A 624 -0.96 0.62 39.72
N ILE A 625 -1.54 1.46 40.56
CA ILE A 625 -0.85 2.26 41.56
C ILE A 625 -1.28 1.78 42.94
N ALA A 626 -0.35 1.70 43.89
CA ALA A 626 -0.69 1.44 45.29
C ALA A 626 0.13 2.32 46.25
N GLY A 627 -0.58 2.94 47.19
CA GLY A 627 -0.03 3.59 48.38
C GLY A 627 -0.49 2.93 49.68
N GLY A 628 -0.41 3.68 50.78
CA GLY A 628 -0.77 3.20 52.12
C GLY A 628 -2.24 2.79 52.23
N ASP A 629 -3.15 3.67 51.82
CA ASP A 629 -4.60 3.43 51.87
C ASP A 629 -5.00 2.22 51.02
N ASP A 630 -4.38 2.05 49.84
CA ASP A 630 -4.62 0.92 48.95
C ASP A 630 -4.18 -0.40 49.60
N ARG A 631 -2.95 -0.46 50.13
CA ARG A 631 -2.43 -1.65 50.81
C ARG A 631 -3.30 -2.05 52.00
N ASP A 632 -3.65 -1.09 52.84
CA ASP A 632 -4.43 -1.33 54.06
C ASP A 632 -5.86 -1.83 53.74
N ALA A 633 -6.40 -1.46 52.57
CA ALA A 633 -7.69 -1.93 52.05
C ALA A 633 -7.61 -3.19 51.16
N ASN A 634 -6.41 -3.73 50.92
CA ASN A 634 -6.16 -4.75 49.90
C ASN A 634 -6.73 -4.39 48.51
N ALA A 635 -6.39 -3.18 48.06
CA ALA A 635 -6.86 -2.55 46.84
C ALA A 635 -5.71 -1.99 45.98
N VAL A 636 -6.04 -1.57 44.78
CA VAL A 636 -5.17 -0.84 43.84
C VAL A 636 -5.96 0.27 43.16
N SER A 637 -5.23 1.25 42.64
CA SER A 637 -5.78 2.36 41.88
C SER A 637 -5.40 2.23 40.40
N PHE A 638 -6.40 2.18 39.52
CA PHE A 638 -6.21 2.16 38.08
C PHE A 638 -5.88 3.55 37.56
N ARG A 639 -5.01 3.60 36.55
CA ARG A 639 -4.85 4.72 35.65
C ARG A 639 -4.83 4.21 34.22
N PHE A 640 -5.74 4.75 33.40
CA PHE A 640 -5.92 4.38 32.00
C PHE A 640 -5.10 5.29 31.07
N ARG A 641 -5.04 4.93 29.78
CA ARG A 641 -4.21 5.63 28.77
C ARG A 641 -4.67 7.07 28.51
N ASP A 642 -5.97 7.31 28.58
CA ASP A 642 -6.60 8.63 28.46
C ASP A 642 -6.39 9.51 29.70
N GLY A 643 -5.90 8.93 30.79
CA GLY A 643 -5.63 9.60 32.05
C GLY A 643 -6.74 9.48 33.10
N GLU A 644 -7.86 8.81 32.79
CA GLU A 644 -8.89 8.47 33.77
C GLU A 644 -8.30 7.60 34.89
N GLN A 645 -8.91 7.69 36.08
CA GLN A 645 -8.48 6.97 37.27
C GLN A 645 -9.68 6.36 38.00
N ASP A 646 -9.49 5.14 38.50
CA ASP A 646 -10.45 4.44 39.35
C ASP A 646 -9.71 3.89 40.57
N ASN A 647 -9.95 4.50 41.74
CA ASN A 647 -9.12 4.30 42.93
C ASN A 647 -9.81 3.37 43.93
N GLY A 648 -9.01 2.62 44.70
CA GLY A 648 -9.53 1.74 45.75
C GLY A 648 -10.26 0.50 45.23
N VAL A 649 -9.92 0.04 44.02
CA VAL A 649 -10.46 -1.19 43.44
C VAL A 649 -9.81 -2.38 44.14
N SER A 650 -10.61 -3.29 44.72
CA SER A 650 -10.06 -4.47 45.39
C SER A 650 -9.17 -5.30 44.45
N VAL A 651 -8.11 -5.92 44.97
CA VAL A 651 -7.19 -6.71 44.12
C VAL A 651 -7.92 -7.81 43.34
N ALA A 652 -8.90 -8.48 43.96
CA ALA A 652 -9.71 -9.51 43.31
C ALA A 652 -10.52 -8.96 42.13
N GLU A 653 -11.12 -7.78 42.31
CA GLU A 653 -11.87 -7.10 41.25
C GLU A 653 -10.94 -6.61 40.13
N ALA A 654 -9.76 -6.09 40.48
CA ALA A 654 -8.77 -5.65 39.50
C ALA A 654 -8.34 -6.81 38.58
N VAL A 655 -8.03 -7.98 39.15
CA VAL A 655 -7.71 -9.20 38.38
C VAL A 655 -8.87 -9.57 37.46
N SER A 656 -10.10 -9.62 37.97
CA SER A 656 -11.29 -9.97 37.19
C SER A 656 -11.50 -9.03 35.99
N ARG A 657 -11.44 -7.71 36.21
CA ARG A 657 -11.65 -6.71 35.16
C ARG A 657 -10.60 -6.79 34.05
N ILE A 658 -9.34 -7.05 34.42
CA ILE A 658 -8.23 -7.15 33.46
C ILE A 658 -8.37 -8.44 32.63
N VAL A 659 -8.68 -9.57 33.27
CA VAL A 659 -8.91 -10.84 32.57
C VAL A 659 -10.09 -10.74 31.61
N GLU A 660 -11.21 -10.16 32.05
CA GLU A 660 -12.37 -9.93 31.18
C GLU A 660 -12.01 -9.05 29.97
N SER A 661 -11.21 -8.01 30.16
CA SER A 661 -10.74 -7.15 29.06
C SER A 661 -9.86 -7.90 28.05
N ILE A 662 -9.11 -8.91 28.50
CA ILE A 662 -8.31 -9.80 27.63
C ILE A 662 -9.24 -10.73 26.84
N GLU A 663 -10.16 -11.42 27.52
CA GLU A 663 -11.08 -12.39 26.92
C GLU A 663 -12.02 -11.74 25.89
N THR A 664 -12.51 -10.53 26.19
CA THR A 664 -13.39 -9.76 25.30
C THR A 664 -12.62 -8.98 24.23
N LYS A 665 -11.28 -9.07 24.21
CA LYS A 665 -10.39 -8.35 23.29
C LYS A 665 -10.62 -6.83 23.31
N ALA A 666 -10.95 -6.28 24.48
CA ALA A 666 -11.34 -4.88 24.62
C ALA A 666 -10.24 -3.90 24.19
N GLN A 667 -10.68 -2.77 23.63
CA GLN A 667 -9.85 -1.58 23.44
C GLN A 667 -10.08 -0.66 24.64
N VAL A 668 -9.01 -0.45 25.42
CA VAL A 668 -8.99 0.35 26.66
C VAL A 668 -7.94 1.45 26.55
#